data_AF-A0A258TQZ5-F1
#
_entry.id   AF-A0A258TQZ5-F1
#
_cell.length_a   1.000
_cell.length_b   1.000
_cell.length_c   1.000
_cell.angle_alpha   90.00
_cell.angle_beta   90.00
_cell.angle_gamma   90.00
#
_symmetry.space_group_name_H-M   'P 1'
#
loop_
_entity.id
_entity.type
_entity.pdbx_description
1 polymer ?
#
loop_
_entity_poly.entity_id
_entity_poly.type
_entity_poly.pdbx_seq_one_letter_code
_entity_poly.pdbx_strand_id
1 'polypeptide(L)'
;MAIYKGVEIDESLTGLIQHISGVEVYRESLLHLQGVWDNLSLLGQLSGTGADMNGTREAFQQLTGSLLNCLGRETLKKTVLEMKSIAQVTVDILIRNLFERTADIGFLATDAGIRSYLEGLNGEAEPSLAARAKMEAHFHEYVRKYSVYSDIILLAPDGRVVAKLDPANPVTHSRDPLLAEALTTRASYVETFRPSDLQVNEAAPLIYSYRVTDAKGAPIGVLCLCFRFRDETDGIFARLSNQEDWAVISLLDATGRVIASSDGWHVPVGAQVERVLKADWSVVRFGGRQYLATTRSTQGYQGYLGPGWYGHIMLPLDHAFEHTGGGSLGRLDPAVLAGVMANSDLFNPGLQAIPAQAEQIQRVLNRSVWNGNVRHRADDKALNPAFSKVLLWEISNTGLKTKDVFERSIGNLHETVVSAILENSRFLASLTIDIMDRNLYERANDCRWWALTAAFREKLAGEMTEAHARDIAEILSYINGLYTVYDNLLVFDRQGRVVAVSNPEQGGLVGQLLAEDWVRQTLAPRDSQSYAVSNFAATPLYRNRPTYIYTAAIRSPDEHQVVGGIGIVFDSAPQFEAMLRDALPRDEDGEILRGSFGVIAREDRRLIAATGQGLAPGDELDIPEEYFQMAEEQSGIVAYRGNYYAVGTCPSRGYREYKSETDAYRNNVSALIFIPLGKCDQQQAGRAEPPPRPSLASMARNGDGNGIEIATFHVAGQWLGVGSDCVVEAIEARGITSVPGVKRNLFGYAMFRNRVMPVINLAVLLGSEAPLSQASLSDKQIVVLKDTQEDNHIGLLIDQLGDIPEVPADRIEKLTAMMGGEHQLADSMVKKRDSEPSSQMLVLLSVERLRARLQALHLQAEALSEEA
;
A
#
# COMPACT_ATOMS: atom_id res chain seq x y z
N MET A 1 -13.98 -24.45 9.08
CA MET A 1 -14.74 -23.26 9.54
C MET A 1 -15.07 -23.43 11.01
N ALA A 2 -14.79 -22.41 11.81
CA ALA A 2 -15.08 -22.39 13.25
C ALA A 2 -16.31 -21.51 13.50
N ILE A 3 -17.11 -21.83 14.52
CA ILE A 3 -18.23 -20.97 14.94
C ILE A 3 -17.72 -20.09 16.07
N TYR A 4 -17.73 -18.77 15.89
CA TYR A 4 -17.39 -17.81 16.94
C TYR A 4 -18.59 -16.89 17.19
N LYS A 5 -19.09 -16.94 18.43
CA LYS A 5 -20.28 -16.19 18.90
C LYS A 5 -21.48 -16.23 17.92
N GLY A 6 -21.73 -17.38 17.29
CA GLY A 6 -22.89 -17.60 16.40
C GLY A 6 -22.66 -17.30 14.92
N VAL A 7 -21.43 -16.95 14.51
CA VAL A 7 -21.07 -16.69 13.11
C VAL A 7 -20.04 -17.72 12.64
N GLU A 8 -20.23 -18.23 11.42
CA GLU A 8 -19.24 -19.08 10.75
C GLU A 8 -18.05 -18.25 10.27
N ILE A 9 -16.87 -18.60 10.76
CA ILE A 9 -15.63 -17.87 10.51
C ILE A 9 -14.58 -18.77 9.87
N ASP A 10 -13.82 -18.17 8.97
CA ASP A 10 -12.70 -18.79 8.27
C ASP A 10 -11.67 -19.30 9.27
N GLU A 11 -11.05 -20.44 8.95
CA GLU A 11 -10.11 -21.10 9.86
C GLU A 11 -8.90 -20.21 10.21
N SER A 12 -8.43 -19.40 9.25
CA SER A 12 -7.34 -18.45 9.43
C SER A 12 -7.61 -17.33 10.43
N LEU A 13 -8.87 -17.03 10.74
CA LEU A 13 -9.28 -15.99 11.69
C LEU A 13 -9.60 -16.56 13.08
N THR A 14 -9.56 -17.89 13.24
CA THR A 14 -9.91 -18.55 14.50
C THR A 14 -8.94 -18.15 15.60
N GLY A 15 -9.47 -17.58 16.69
CA GLY A 15 -8.67 -17.07 17.81
C GLY A 15 -8.06 -15.68 17.58
N LEU A 16 -8.08 -15.16 16.34
CA LEU A 16 -7.64 -13.80 16.02
C LEU A 16 -8.79 -12.79 16.03
N ILE A 17 -9.97 -13.22 15.56
CA ILE A 17 -11.10 -12.31 15.31
C ILE A 17 -11.52 -11.50 16.55
N GLN A 18 -11.35 -12.08 17.74
CA GLN A 18 -11.65 -11.42 19.01
C GLN A 18 -10.76 -10.20 19.32
N HIS A 19 -9.60 -10.11 18.68
CA HIS A 19 -8.65 -9.00 18.83
C HIS A 19 -8.85 -7.92 17.75
N ILE A 20 -9.71 -8.15 16.76
CA ILE A 20 -10.01 -7.18 15.69
C ILE A 20 -11.22 -6.34 16.12
N SER A 21 -10.97 -5.25 16.86
CA SER A 21 -12.00 -4.40 17.46
C SER A 21 -13.07 -3.93 16.47
N GLY A 22 -12.67 -3.52 15.25
CA GLY A 22 -13.60 -3.11 14.20
C GLY A 22 -14.58 -4.22 13.80
N VAL A 23 -14.13 -5.47 13.73
CA VAL A 23 -14.98 -6.63 13.42
C VAL A 23 -15.96 -6.89 14.57
N GLU A 24 -15.52 -6.77 15.82
CA GLU A 24 -16.39 -7.00 16.99
C GLU A 24 -17.53 -5.97 17.07
N VAL A 25 -17.27 -4.69 16.79
CA VAL A 25 -18.30 -3.63 16.79
C VAL A 25 -19.41 -3.94 15.77
N TYR A 26 -19.04 -4.36 14.57
CA TYR A 26 -20.00 -4.74 13.53
C TYR A 26 -20.71 -6.04 13.85
N ARG A 27 -19.99 -7.04 14.39
CA ARG A 27 -20.57 -8.30 14.83
C ARG A 27 -21.66 -8.07 15.88
N GLU A 28 -21.42 -7.23 16.89
CA GLU A 28 -22.41 -6.91 17.92
C GLU A 28 -23.65 -6.22 17.35
N SER A 29 -23.45 -5.24 16.47
CA SER A 29 -24.54 -4.54 15.79
C SER A 29 -25.40 -5.48 14.95
N LEU A 30 -24.76 -6.37 14.17
CA LEU A 30 -25.45 -7.31 13.30
C LEU A 30 -26.15 -8.43 14.08
N LEU A 31 -25.56 -8.93 15.17
CA LEU A 31 -26.22 -9.90 16.06
C LEU A 31 -27.41 -9.31 16.80
N HIS A 32 -27.33 -8.04 17.22
CA HIS A 32 -28.48 -7.36 17.81
C HIS A 32 -29.64 -7.31 16.80
N LEU A 33 -29.35 -6.92 15.55
CA LEU A 33 -30.35 -6.93 14.48
C LEU A 33 -30.89 -8.34 14.19
N GLN A 34 -30.05 -9.37 14.24
CA GLN A 34 -30.48 -10.75 14.08
C GLN A 34 -31.45 -11.18 15.18
N GLY A 35 -31.21 -10.78 16.44
CA GLY A 35 -32.15 -11.02 17.54
C GLY A 35 -33.49 -10.30 17.34
N VAL A 36 -33.49 -9.10 16.77
CA VAL A 36 -34.73 -8.40 16.37
C VAL A 36 -35.46 -9.18 15.27
N TRP A 37 -34.74 -9.69 14.26
CA TRP A 37 -35.30 -10.52 13.20
C TRP A 37 -35.94 -11.81 13.71
N ASP A 38 -35.32 -12.50 14.67
CA ASP A 38 -35.87 -13.72 15.26
C ASP A 38 -37.20 -13.44 15.98
N ASN A 39 -37.27 -12.33 16.73
CA ASN A 39 -38.52 -11.89 17.38
C ASN A 39 -39.60 -11.52 16.37
N LEU A 40 -39.25 -10.77 15.32
CA LEU A 40 -40.20 -10.37 14.27
C LEU A 40 -40.74 -11.57 13.49
N SER A 41 -39.89 -12.57 13.21
CA SER A 41 -40.29 -13.80 12.52
C SER A 41 -41.29 -14.62 13.36
N LEU A 42 -41.04 -14.77 14.67
CA LEU A 42 -41.97 -15.43 15.59
C LEU A 42 -43.33 -14.72 15.64
N LEU A 43 -43.33 -13.38 15.73
CA LEU A 43 -44.56 -12.58 15.71
C LEU A 43 -45.29 -12.68 14.36
N GLY A 44 -44.55 -12.77 13.26
CA GLY A 44 -45.09 -12.95 11.91
C GLY A 44 -45.85 -14.27 11.77
N GLN A 45 -45.25 -15.37 12.23
CA GLN A 45 -45.89 -16.69 12.25
C GLN A 45 -47.17 -16.70 13.10
N LEU A 46 -47.15 -16.05 14.27
CA LEU A 46 -48.31 -15.96 15.17
C LEU A 46 -49.44 -15.11 14.59
N SER A 47 -49.13 -14.06 13.82
CA SER A 47 -50.13 -13.16 13.24
C SER A 47 -50.71 -13.63 11.90
N GLY A 48 -50.16 -14.71 11.32
CA GLY A 48 -50.60 -15.22 10.02
C GLY A 48 -50.27 -14.27 8.85
N THR A 49 -49.41 -13.26 9.06
CA THR A 49 -48.85 -12.43 7.98
C THR A 49 -48.04 -13.35 7.08
N GLY A 50 -48.59 -13.74 5.92
CA GLY A 50 -47.98 -14.69 4.97
C GLY A 50 -46.71 -14.18 4.26
N ALA A 51 -45.90 -13.34 4.92
CA ALA A 51 -44.58 -12.94 4.47
C ALA A 51 -43.59 -14.07 4.79
N ASP A 52 -43.04 -14.73 3.77
CA ASP A 52 -41.95 -15.68 3.93
C ASP A 52 -40.66 -14.93 4.31
N MET A 53 -40.41 -14.83 5.62
CA MET A 53 -39.30 -14.06 6.19
C MET A 53 -38.06 -14.92 6.44
N ASN A 54 -38.18 -16.25 6.40
CA ASN A 54 -37.09 -17.16 6.72
C ASN A 54 -35.95 -17.04 5.70
N GLY A 55 -36.28 -16.98 4.40
CA GLY A 55 -35.27 -16.82 3.35
C GLY A 55 -34.53 -15.48 3.42
N THR A 56 -35.22 -14.38 3.77
CA THR A 56 -34.55 -13.06 3.92
C THR A 56 -33.62 -13.05 5.13
N ARG A 57 -34.06 -13.65 6.25
CA ARG A 57 -33.27 -13.78 7.47
C ARG A 57 -31.99 -14.59 7.23
N GLU A 58 -32.10 -15.74 6.57
CA GLU A 58 -30.95 -16.58 6.22
C GLU A 58 -29.99 -15.85 5.27
N ALA A 59 -30.50 -15.10 4.30
CA ALA A 59 -29.68 -14.31 3.39
C ALA A 59 -28.87 -13.21 4.14
N PHE A 60 -29.48 -12.50 5.09
CA PHE A 60 -28.74 -11.54 5.91
C PHE A 60 -27.71 -12.19 6.83
N GLN A 61 -27.99 -13.38 7.36
CA GLN A 61 -27.04 -14.14 8.18
C GLN A 61 -25.82 -14.58 7.37
N GLN A 62 -26.03 -15.09 6.15
CA GLN A 62 -24.96 -15.44 5.22
C GLN A 62 -24.12 -14.21 4.81
N LEU A 63 -24.79 -13.09 4.54
CA LEU A 63 -24.14 -11.83 4.20
C LEU A 63 -23.30 -11.29 5.37
N THR A 64 -23.80 -11.43 6.60
CA THR A 64 -23.09 -11.07 7.84
C THR A 64 -21.81 -11.88 7.98
N GLY A 65 -21.88 -13.20 7.83
CA GLY A 65 -20.69 -14.06 7.88
C GLY A 65 -19.68 -13.69 6.80
N SER A 66 -20.14 -13.42 5.57
CA SER A 66 -19.29 -13.02 4.45
C SER A 66 -18.56 -11.70 4.72
N LEU A 67 -19.27 -10.70 5.24
CA LEU A 67 -18.70 -9.39 5.57
C LEU A 67 -17.65 -9.46 6.68
N LEU A 68 -17.97 -10.15 7.79
CA LEU A 68 -17.07 -10.26 8.93
C LEU A 68 -15.78 -11.03 8.59
N ASN A 69 -15.89 -12.10 7.80
CA ASN A 69 -14.73 -12.83 7.29
C ASN A 69 -13.88 -11.96 6.37
N CYS A 70 -14.51 -11.19 5.48
CA CYS A 70 -13.76 -10.30 4.59
C CYS A 70 -13.03 -9.21 5.37
N LEU A 71 -13.71 -8.52 6.30
CA LEU A 71 -13.11 -7.48 7.13
C LEU A 71 -11.96 -8.04 7.98
N GLY A 72 -12.16 -9.19 8.60
CA GLY A 72 -11.12 -9.86 9.39
C GLY A 72 -9.90 -10.24 8.54
N ARG A 73 -10.13 -10.79 7.34
CA ARG A 73 -9.04 -11.19 6.42
C ARG A 73 -8.25 -10.00 5.89
N GLU A 74 -8.92 -8.93 5.46
CA GLU A 74 -8.24 -7.75 4.95
C GLU A 74 -7.46 -7.03 6.07
N THR A 75 -8.01 -6.96 7.28
CA THR A 75 -7.29 -6.40 8.44
C THR A 75 -6.06 -7.23 8.77
N LEU A 76 -6.19 -8.57 8.82
CA LEU A 76 -5.05 -9.46 9.04
C LEU A 76 -4.01 -9.35 7.93
N LYS A 77 -4.45 -9.30 6.67
CA LYS A 77 -3.57 -9.17 5.51
C LYS A 77 -2.78 -7.86 5.57
N LYS A 78 -3.42 -6.75 5.95
CA LYS A 78 -2.77 -5.46 6.19
C LYS A 78 -1.65 -5.60 7.23
N THR A 79 -1.99 -6.05 8.45
CA THR A 79 -1.02 -6.18 9.55
C THR A 79 0.15 -7.09 9.18
N VAL A 80 -0.13 -8.23 8.55
CA VAL A 80 0.91 -9.18 8.13
C VAL A 80 1.81 -8.57 7.06
N LEU A 81 1.26 -7.84 6.08
CA LEU A 81 2.05 -7.22 5.03
C LEU A 81 3.03 -6.19 5.60
N GLU A 82 2.56 -5.36 6.53
CA GLU A 82 3.39 -4.39 7.24
C GLU A 82 4.53 -5.07 8.02
N MET A 83 4.20 -6.08 8.81
CA MET A 83 5.18 -6.87 9.56
C MET A 83 6.22 -7.54 8.65
N LYS A 84 5.77 -8.14 7.53
CA LYS A 84 6.65 -8.76 6.53
C LYS A 84 7.64 -7.74 5.97
N SER A 85 7.13 -6.56 5.64
CA SER A 85 7.92 -5.47 5.09
C SER A 85 9.01 -5.03 6.06
N ILE A 86 8.64 -4.76 7.32
CA ILE A 86 9.60 -4.37 8.37
C ILE A 86 10.66 -5.46 8.59
N ALA A 87 10.25 -6.72 8.71
CA ALA A 87 11.18 -7.83 8.91
C ALA A 87 12.15 -8.00 7.73
N GLN A 88 11.65 -7.87 6.49
CA GLN A 88 12.47 -7.98 5.28
C GLN A 88 13.48 -6.83 5.20
N VAL A 89 13.02 -5.60 5.39
CA VAL A 89 13.86 -4.39 5.35
C VAL A 89 14.95 -4.44 6.42
N THR A 90 14.60 -4.88 7.62
CA THR A 90 15.54 -5.02 8.74
C THR A 90 16.75 -5.88 8.36
N VAL A 91 16.51 -7.05 7.76
CA VAL A 91 17.60 -7.96 7.41
C VAL A 91 18.34 -7.51 6.16
N ASP A 92 17.64 -7.03 5.13
CA ASP A 92 18.26 -6.66 3.86
C ASP A 92 19.14 -5.42 3.97
N ILE A 93 18.73 -4.41 4.76
CA ILE A 93 19.57 -3.23 5.03
C ILE A 93 20.86 -3.65 5.70
N LEU A 94 20.77 -4.50 6.74
CA LEU A 94 21.95 -4.96 7.44
C LEU A 94 22.87 -5.77 6.52
N ILE A 95 22.34 -6.71 5.74
CA ILE A 95 23.15 -7.53 4.83
C ILE A 95 23.85 -6.68 3.77
N ARG A 96 23.19 -5.64 3.26
CA ARG A 96 23.82 -4.67 2.37
C ARG A 96 24.98 -3.94 3.06
N ASN A 97 24.78 -3.47 4.29
CA ASN A 97 25.85 -2.81 5.05
C ASN A 97 27.03 -3.74 5.32
N LEU A 98 26.77 -5.02 5.58
CA LEU A 98 27.81 -6.02 5.80
C LEU A 98 28.59 -6.34 4.53
N PHE A 99 27.92 -6.40 3.38
CA PHE A 99 28.59 -6.60 2.09
C PHE A 99 29.68 -5.55 1.84
N GLU A 100 29.38 -4.28 2.09
CA GLU A 100 30.36 -3.19 1.91
C GLU A 100 31.61 -3.41 2.80
N ARG A 101 31.44 -3.98 4.01
CA ARG A 101 32.59 -4.33 4.90
C ARG A 101 33.51 -5.39 4.31
N THR A 102 32.98 -6.27 3.47
CA THR A 102 33.78 -7.31 2.80
C THR A 102 34.72 -6.71 1.76
N ALA A 103 34.30 -5.63 1.10
CA ALA A 103 35.16 -4.88 0.17
C ALA A 103 36.21 -4.06 0.95
N ASP A 104 35.81 -3.41 2.04
CA ASP A 104 36.69 -2.58 2.87
C ASP A 104 37.90 -3.37 3.38
N ILE A 105 37.68 -4.56 3.98
CA ILE A 105 38.78 -5.38 4.48
C ILE A 105 39.72 -5.82 3.35
N GLY A 106 39.17 -6.15 2.17
CA GLY A 106 39.94 -6.53 0.99
C GLY A 106 40.86 -5.40 0.53
N PHE A 107 40.36 -4.16 0.50
CA PHE A 107 41.15 -2.99 0.14
C PHE A 107 42.18 -2.63 1.22
N LEU A 108 41.76 -2.48 2.49
CA LEU A 108 42.65 -2.05 3.57
C LEU A 108 43.81 -3.03 3.78
N ALA A 109 43.59 -4.34 3.59
CA ALA A 109 44.66 -5.33 3.67
C ALA A 109 45.77 -5.16 2.61
N THR A 110 45.50 -4.40 1.54
CA THR A 110 46.47 -4.07 0.48
C THR A 110 47.15 -2.71 0.66
N ASP A 111 46.79 -1.96 1.70
CA ASP A 111 47.32 -0.62 1.93
C ASP A 111 48.85 -0.61 2.10
N ALA A 112 49.52 0.27 1.36
CA ALA A 112 50.97 0.36 1.33
C ALA A 112 51.56 0.88 2.66
N GLY A 113 50.84 1.73 3.39
CA GLY A 113 51.23 2.21 4.70
C GLY A 113 51.18 1.10 5.75
N ILE A 114 50.12 0.30 5.76
CA ILE A 114 49.97 -0.87 6.63
C ILE A 114 51.05 -1.92 6.32
N ARG A 115 51.27 -2.22 5.02
CA ARG A 115 52.34 -3.14 4.59
C ARG A 115 53.72 -2.65 5.04
N SER A 116 54.06 -1.39 4.75
CA SER A 116 55.38 -0.83 5.09
C SER A 116 55.61 -0.81 6.61
N TYR A 117 54.56 -0.55 7.39
CA TYR A 117 54.63 -0.64 8.85
C TYR A 117 54.94 -2.06 9.32
N LEU A 118 54.26 -3.08 8.79
CA LEU A 118 54.52 -4.48 9.14
C LEU A 118 55.89 -4.97 8.69
N GLU A 119 56.33 -4.60 7.48
CA GLU A 119 57.67 -4.94 6.97
C GLU A 119 58.77 -4.32 7.84
N GLY A 120 58.56 -3.10 8.35
CA GLY A 120 59.45 -2.44 9.29
C GLY A 120 59.56 -3.13 10.65
N LEU A 121 58.65 -4.04 11.00
CA LEU A 121 58.68 -4.82 12.24
C LEU A 121 59.42 -6.15 12.10
N ASN A 122 59.76 -6.57 10.88
CA ASN A 122 60.51 -7.81 10.64
C ASN A 122 61.94 -7.70 11.20
N GLY A 123 62.10 -8.11 12.47
CA GLY A 123 63.38 -8.17 13.18
C GLY A 123 63.42 -7.46 14.53
N GLU A 124 62.41 -6.66 14.89
CA GLU A 124 62.35 -5.93 16.17
C GLU A 124 61.28 -6.48 17.13
N ALA A 125 61.60 -6.53 18.43
CA ALA A 125 60.73 -7.10 19.47
C ALA A 125 59.49 -6.22 19.76
N GLU A 126 59.55 -4.91 19.52
CA GLU A 126 58.44 -3.96 19.71
C GLU A 126 58.47 -2.84 18.65
N PRO A 127 57.30 -2.38 18.17
CA PRO A 127 57.23 -1.22 17.28
C PRO A 127 57.72 0.05 17.98
N SER A 128 58.47 0.91 17.27
CA SER A 128 58.78 2.23 17.81
C SER A 128 57.50 3.02 18.11
N LEU A 129 57.46 3.72 19.24
CA LEU A 129 56.29 4.52 19.67
C LEU A 129 55.84 5.51 18.59
N ALA A 130 56.79 6.11 17.85
CA ALA A 130 56.50 7.04 16.78
C ALA A 130 55.86 6.38 15.55
N ALA A 131 56.35 5.20 15.15
CA ALA A 131 55.78 4.46 14.03
C ALA A 131 54.36 3.96 14.35
N ARG A 132 54.17 3.47 15.58
CA ARG A 132 52.85 3.07 16.08
C ARG A 132 51.87 4.24 16.11
N ALA A 133 52.26 5.37 16.69
CA ALA A 133 51.41 6.57 16.72
C ALA A 133 51.01 7.07 15.32
N LYS A 134 51.91 6.96 14.33
CA LYS A 134 51.61 7.29 12.93
C LYS A 134 50.57 6.34 12.34
N MET A 135 50.65 5.04 12.62
CA MET A 135 49.67 4.05 12.17
C MET A 135 48.31 4.25 12.83
N GLU A 136 48.28 4.49 14.14
CA GLU A 136 47.04 4.75 14.88
C GLU A 136 46.37 6.06 14.40
N ALA A 137 47.15 7.10 14.10
CA ALA A 137 46.65 8.32 13.46
C ALA A 137 46.05 8.06 12.07
N HIS A 138 46.66 7.15 11.29
CA HIS A 138 46.11 6.74 9.99
C HIS A 138 44.74 6.03 10.15
N PHE A 139 44.59 5.15 11.14
CA PHE A 139 43.29 4.53 11.46
C PHE A 139 42.26 5.56 11.93
N HIS A 140 42.64 6.53 12.75
CA HIS A 140 41.73 7.62 13.16
C HIS A 140 41.25 8.44 11.96
N GLU A 141 42.13 8.75 11.00
CA GLU A 141 41.76 9.52 9.83
C GLU A 141 40.81 8.77 8.88
N TYR A 142 40.86 7.43 8.90
CA TYR A 142 39.89 6.56 8.25
C TYR A 142 38.52 6.60 8.94
N VAL A 143 38.48 6.30 10.24
CA VAL A 143 37.20 6.24 10.99
C VAL A 143 36.49 7.60 11.07
N ARG A 144 37.22 8.72 10.96
CA ARG A 144 36.62 10.06 10.80
C ARG A 144 35.80 10.21 9.52
N LYS A 145 36.19 9.52 8.44
CA LYS A 145 35.42 9.47 7.18
C LYS A 145 34.34 8.40 7.23
N TYR A 146 34.55 7.37 8.06
CA TYR A 146 33.76 6.16 8.07
C TYR A 146 33.53 5.62 9.48
N SER A 147 32.49 6.12 10.15
CA SER A 147 32.26 5.93 11.59
C SER A 147 31.69 4.55 11.99
N VAL A 148 31.70 3.58 11.08
CA VAL A 148 31.04 2.28 11.30
C VAL A 148 31.87 1.31 12.15
N TYR A 149 33.16 1.60 12.39
CA TYR A 149 34.07 0.73 13.14
C TYR A 149 34.24 1.20 14.57
N SER A 150 34.22 0.25 15.52
CA SER A 150 34.54 0.49 16.92
C SER A 150 36.04 0.44 17.16
N ASP A 151 36.73 -0.45 16.44
CA ASP A 151 38.17 -0.65 16.53
C ASP A 151 38.72 -1.16 15.17
N ILE A 152 40.01 -0.92 14.96
CA ILE A 152 40.79 -1.47 13.85
C ILE A 152 42.06 -2.02 14.49
N ILE A 153 42.28 -3.32 14.39
CA ILE A 153 43.37 -4.01 15.08
C ILE A 153 44.30 -4.63 14.05
N LEU A 154 45.59 -4.34 14.17
CA LEU A 154 46.63 -4.92 13.34
C LEU A 154 47.45 -5.92 14.16
N LEU A 155 47.53 -7.16 13.65
CA LEU A 155 48.19 -8.29 14.29
C LEU A 155 49.43 -8.70 13.50
N ALA A 156 50.50 -9.02 14.21
CA ALA A 156 51.61 -9.79 13.66
C ALA A 156 51.20 -11.27 13.47
N PRO A 157 51.92 -12.07 12.64
CA PRO A 157 51.56 -13.47 12.37
C PRO A 157 51.56 -14.38 13.60
N ASP A 158 52.24 -13.95 14.68
CA ASP A 158 52.28 -14.64 15.97
C ASP A 158 51.10 -14.28 16.89
N GLY A 159 50.24 -13.34 16.48
CA GLY A 159 49.06 -12.89 17.24
C GLY A 159 49.30 -11.67 18.12
N ARG A 160 50.51 -11.10 18.17
CA ARG A 160 50.79 -9.85 18.90
C ARG A 160 50.10 -8.66 18.23
N VAL A 161 49.47 -7.81 19.03
CA VAL A 161 48.85 -6.56 18.56
C VAL A 161 49.93 -5.50 18.34
N VAL A 162 50.11 -5.07 17.10
CA VAL A 162 51.16 -4.12 16.71
C VAL A 162 50.64 -2.68 16.55
N ALA A 163 49.35 -2.50 16.30
CA ALA A 163 48.66 -1.20 16.32
C ALA A 163 47.16 -1.43 16.53
N LYS A 164 46.46 -0.46 17.13
CA LYS A 164 44.99 -0.49 17.26
C LYS A 164 44.37 0.90 17.31
N LEU A 165 43.12 1.03 16.90
CA LEU A 165 42.39 2.29 16.93
C LEU A 165 41.93 2.67 18.34
N ASP A 166 41.33 1.71 19.08
CA ASP A 166 40.80 1.98 20.41
C ASP A 166 41.89 1.77 21.49
N PRO A 167 42.40 2.84 22.13
CA PRO A 167 43.36 2.70 23.21
C PRO A 167 42.75 2.08 24.48
N ALA A 168 41.42 2.12 24.65
CA ALA A 168 40.74 1.58 25.82
C ALA A 168 40.60 0.05 25.79
N ASN A 169 40.61 -0.56 24.60
CA ASN A 169 40.65 -2.01 24.44
C ASN A 169 41.94 -2.56 25.07
N PRO A 170 41.92 -3.44 26.09
CA PRO A 170 43.15 -3.88 26.77
C PRO A 170 43.97 -4.92 25.99
N VAL A 171 43.50 -5.39 24.83
CA VAL A 171 44.16 -6.46 24.07
C VAL A 171 45.58 -6.07 23.63
N THR A 172 46.52 -7.00 23.87
CA THR A 172 47.94 -6.90 23.47
C THR A 172 48.40 -8.11 22.66
N HIS A 173 47.68 -9.23 22.73
CA HIS A 173 47.95 -10.46 22.00
C HIS A 173 46.66 -11.28 21.87
N SER A 174 46.45 -11.89 20.71
CA SER A 174 45.28 -12.70 20.41
C SER A 174 45.67 -14.14 20.09
N ARG A 175 44.86 -15.08 20.58
CA ARG A 175 44.92 -16.51 20.27
C ARG A 175 43.65 -16.99 19.57
N ASP A 176 42.83 -16.05 19.09
CA ASP A 176 41.60 -16.38 18.43
C ASP A 176 41.86 -17.20 17.15
N PRO A 177 41.11 -18.30 16.89
CA PRO A 177 41.23 -19.09 15.67
C PRO A 177 41.16 -18.29 14.37
N LEU A 178 40.50 -17.12 14.38
CA LEU A 178 40.40 -16.24 13.21
C LEU A 178 41.77 -15.84 12.67
N LEU A 179 42.80 -15.76 13.52
CA LEU A 179 44.16 -15.40 13.10
C LEU A 179 44.72 -16.43 12.12
N ALA A 180 44.69 -17.71 12.50
CA ALA A 180 45.19 -18.80 11.66
C ALA A 180 44.37 -18.95 10.38
N GLU A 181 43.06 -18.74 10.49
CA GLU A 181 42.14 -18.77 9.36
C GLU A 181 42.43 -17.63 8.37
N ALA A 182 42.56 -16.39 8.84
CA ALA A 182 42.83 -15.22 8.00
C ALA A 182 44.18 -15.31 7.29
N LEU A 183 45.21 -15.88 7.95
CA LEU A 183 46.52 -16.12 7.34
C LEU A 183 46.45 -17.13 6.18
N THR A 184 45.59 -18.15 6.27
CA THR A 184 45.61 -19.31 5.36
C THR A 184 44.43 -19.40 4.41
N THR A 185 43.39 -18.58 4.61
CA THR A 185 42.14 -18.65 3.84
C THR A 185 42.36 -18.49 2.34
N ARG A 186 41.56 -19.21 1.54
CA ARG A 186 41.47 -19.01 0.08
C ARG A 186 40.33 -18.07 -0.32
N ALA A 187 39.45 -17.72 0.64
CA ALA A 187 38.41 -16.72 0.43
C ALA A 187 39.02 -15.31 0.44
N SER A 188 38.20 -14.31 0.09
CA SER A 188 38.61 -12.91 0.07
C SER A 188 38.68 -12.27 1.47
N TYR A 189 38.07 -12.90 2.48
CA TYR A 189 38.06 -12.43 3.88
C TYR A 189 37.65 -13.58 4.82
N VAL A 190 37.77 -13.35 6.13
CA VAL A 190 37.21 -14.17 7.22
C VAL A 190 36.24 -13.31 8.03
N GLU A 191 35.01 -13.77 8.16
CA GLU A 191 33.93 -13.09 8.91
C GLU A 191 33.63 -13.87 10.19
N THR A 192 33.72 -13.20 11.34
CA THR A 192 33.55 -13.81 12.67
C THR A 192 32.48 -13.07 13.47
N PHE A 193 31.47 -13.81 13.95
CA PHE A 193 30.45 -13.31 14.87
C PHE A 193 30.28 -14.25 16.06
N ARG A 194 31.20 -14.15 17.03
CA ARG A 194 31.26 -14.97 18.25
C ARG A 194 32.18 -14.31 19.26
N PRO A 195 32.19 -14.74 20.54
CA PRO A 195 33.17 -14.26 21.51
C PRO A 195 34.60 -14.33 20.95
N SER A 196 35.36 -13.25 21.14
CA SER A 196 36.75 -13.12 20.69
C SER A 196 37.57 -12.34 21.72
N ASP A 197 38.83 -12.73 21.91
CA ASP A 197 39.76 -12.02 22.80
C ASP A 197 40.20 -10.65 22.26
N LEU A 198 39.94 -10.37 20.97
CA LEU A 198 40.15 -9.08 20.34
C LEU A 198 39.18 -8.00 20.84
N GLN A 199 38.02 -8.38 21.37
CA GLN A 199 36.99 -7.46 21.89
C GLN A 199 36.40 -8.01 23.19
N VAL A 200 37.15 -7.86 24.29
CA VAL A 200 36.82 -8.47 25.60
C VAL A 200 35.51 -7.94 26.20
N ASN A 201 35.11 -6.71 25.83
CA ASN A 201 33.91 -6.06 26.35
C ASN A 201 32.64 -6.38 25.55
N GLU A 202 32.76 -7.13 24.44
CA GLU A 202 31.63 -7.50 23.58
C GLU A 202 31.39 -9.02 23.63
N ALA A 203 30.13 -9.41 23.85
CA ALA A 203 29.76 -10.82 23.92
C ALA A 203 29.87 -11.54 22.56
N ALA A 204 29.62 -10.83 21.46
CA ALA A 204 29.71 -11.34 20.10
C ALA A 204 30.08 -10.19 19.16
N PRO A 205 31.37 -9.79 19.12
CA PRO A 205 31.85 -8.80 18.16
C PRO A 205 31.70 -9.33 16.72
N LEU A 206 31.34 -8.44 15.79
CA LEU A 206 31.40 -8.73 14.36
C LEU A 206 32.75 -8.24 13.81
N ILE A 207 33.61 -9.18 13.42
CA ILE A 207 34.98 -8.92 12.99
C ILE A 207 35.20 -9.43 11.56
N TYR A 208 35.62 -8.52 10.68
CA TYR A 208 36.14 -8.86 9.35
C TYR A 208 37.67 -8.89 9.43
N SER A 209 38.28 -9.97 8.95
CA SER A 209 39.73 -10.10 9.01
C SER A 209 40.32 -10.66 7.71
N TYR A 210 41.51 -10.18 7.37
CA TYR A 210 42.26 -10.68 6.23
C TYR A 210 43.77 -10.49 6.41
N ARG A 211 44.55 -11.34 5.75
CA ARG A 211 46.01 -11.25 5.77
C ARG A 211 46.50 -10.02 5.02
N VAL A 212 47.53 -9.38 5.57
CA VAL A 212 48.37 -8.41 4.84
C VAL A 212 49.56 -9.18 4.27
N THR A 213 49.87 -8.99 2.99
CA THR A 213 51.00 -9.67 2.34
C THR A 213 52.12 -8.71 1.97
N ASP A 214 53.35 -9.24 1.96
CA ASP A 214 54.51 -8.57 1.38
C ASP A 214 54.42 -8.48 -0.16
N ALA A 215 55.41 -7.85 -0.78
CA ALA A 215 55.51 -7.73 -2.25
C ALA A 215 55.61 -9.08 -2.99
N LYS A 216 55.96 -10.17 -2.29
CA LYS A 216 56.04 -11.54 -2.85
C LYS A 216 54.78 -12.36 -2.60
N GLY A 217 53.78 -11.80 -1.91
CA GLY A 217 52.53 -12.47 -1.56
C GLY A 217 52.59 -13.31 -0.29
N ALA A 218 53.67 -13.25 0.50
CA ALA A 218 53.76 -13.95 1.78
C ALA A 218 53.00 -13.17 2.88
N PRO A 219 52.21 -13.84 3.73
CA PRO A 219 51.47 -13.16 4.80
C PRO A 219 52.43 -12.65 5.89
N ILE A 220 52.37 -11.35 6.17
CA ILE A 220 53.21 -10.65 7.16
C ILE A 220 52.42 -10.10 8.35
N GLY A 221 51.10 -10.25 8.35
CA GLY A 221 50.22 -9.87 9.45
C GLY A 221 48.75 -10.11 9.10
N VAL A 222 47.86 -9.79 10.04
CA VAL A 222 46.40 -9.82 9.85
C VAL A 222 45.81 -8.50 10.29
N LEU A 223 44.96 -7.94 9.43
CA LEU A 223 44.15 -6.77 9.75
C LEU A 223 42.76 -7.26 10.19
N CYS A 224 42.24 -6.67 11.26
CA CYS A 224 40.91 -6.94 11.80
C CYS A 224 40.11 -5.63 11.89
N LEU A 225 38.92 -5.59 11.29
CA LEU A 225 37.97 -4.50 11.38
C LEU A 225 36.82 -4.90 12.30
N CYS A 226 36.66 -4.22 13.43
CA CYS A 226 35.61 -4.48 14.40
C CYS A 226 34.41 -3.55 14.13
N PHE A 227 33.29 -4.13 13.71
CA PHE A 227 32.11 -3.39 13.29
C PHE A 227 31.21 -3.01 14.47
N ARG A 228 30.66 -1.78 14.45
CA ARG A 228 29.66 -1.29 15.42
C ARG A 228 28.28 -1.90 15.13
N PHE A 229 28.18 -3.22 15.33
CA PHE A 229 26.97 -3.98 15.03
C PHE A 229 25.74 -3.43 15.74
N ARG A 230 25.86 -3.13 17.05
CA ARG A 230 24.75 -2.61 17.86
C ARG A 230 24.27 -1.24 17.39
N ASP A 231 25.20 -0.29 17.20
CA ASP A 231 24.88 1.07 16.74
C ASP A 231 24.12 1.01 15.40
N GLU A 232 24.52 0.11 14.48
CA GLU A 232 23.83 -0.06 13.20
C GLU A 232 22.43 -0.66 13.38
N THR A 233 22.27 -1.72 14.18
CA THR A 233 20.96 -2.34 14.39
C THR A 233 20.00 -1.38 15.10
N ASP A 234 20.48 -0.62 16.08
CA ASP A 234 19.67 0.37 16.81
C ASP A 234 19.20 1.49 15.87
N GLY A 235 20.08 1.95 14.97
CA GLY A 235 19.74 2.94 13.95
C GLY A 235 18.80 2.43 12.84
N ILE A 236 18.77 1.12 12.60
CA ILE A 236 17.78 0.48 11.72
C ILE A 236 16.43 0.41 12.44
N PHE A 237 16.40 -0.11 13.68
CA PHE A 237 15.17 -0.27 14.45
C PHE A 237 14.48 1.08 14.71
N ALA A 238 15.22 2.11 15.12
CA ALA A 238 14.66 3.44 15.42
C ALA A 238 13.98 4.10 14.21
N ARG A 239 14.30 3.69 12.97
CA ARG A 239 13.64 4.17 11.75
C ARG A 239 12.40 3.38 11.36
N LEU A 240 12.35 2.11 11.77
CA LEU A 240 11.28 1.18 11.40
C LEU A 240 10.20 1.05 12.48
N SER A 241 10.41 1.60 13.68
CA SER A 241 9.46 1.61 14.78
C SER A 241 9.33 2.99 15.40
N ASN A 242 8.11 3.37 15.80
CA ASN A 242 7.85 4.55 16.61
C ASN A 242 7.82 4.19 18.11
N GLN A 243 7.94 5.20 18.99
CA GLN A 243 7.94 4.98 20.45
C GLN A 243 6.61 4.42 21.00
N GLU A 244 5.52 4.53 20.24
CA GLU A 244 4.19 4.03 20.61
C GLU A 244 3.88 2.65 20.00
N ASP A 245 4.77 2.09 19.17
CA ASP A 245 4.53 0.81 18.51
C ASP A 245 4.76 -0.36 19.46
N TRP A 246 3.80 -1.27 19.53
CA TRP A 246 3.90 -2.50 20.32
C TRP A 246 4.77 -3.60 19.66
N ALA A 247 5.19 -3.38 18.41
CA ALA A 247 5.95 -4.36 17.65
C ALA A 247 7.40 -4.42 18.14
N VAL A 248 7.90 -5.62 18.39
CA VAL A 248 9.33 -5.85 18.68
C VAL A 248 10.01 -6.43 17.45
N ILE A 249 10.94 -5.67 16.91
CA ILE A 249 11.78 -6.04 15.77
C ILE A 249 13.03 -6.72 16.31
N SER A 250 13.47 -7.78 15.67
CA SER A 250 14.65 -8.54 16.09
C SER A 250 15.38 -9.14 14.90
N LEU A 251 16.68 -9.37 15.08
CA LEU A 251 17.48 -10.18 14.18
C LEU A 251 17.74 -11.53 14.86
N LEU A 252 17.62 -12.60 14.08
CA LEU A 252 17.81 -13.97 14.55
C LEU A 252 18.95 -14.64 13.81
N ASP A 253 19.67 -15.51 14.51
CA ASP A 253 20.61 -16.44 13.88
C ASP A 253 19.89 -17.63 13.21
N ALA A 254 20.67 -18.51 12.58
CA ALA A 254 20.18 -19.71 11.92
C ALA A 254 19.49 -20.74 12.85
N THR A 255 19.60 -20.58 14.17
CA THR A 255 18.95 -21.43 15.17
C THR A 255 17.70 -20.79 15.76
N GLY A 256 17.44 -19.51 15.49
CA GLY A 256 16.33 -18.75 16.08
C GLY A 256 16.69 -18.07 17.40
N ARG A 257 17.98 -17.87 17.68
CA ARG A 257 18.41 -17.03 18.82
C ARG A 257 18.44 -15.58 18.41
N VAL A 258 17.98 -14.71 19.30
CA VAL A 258 18.00 -13.26 19.11
C VAL A 258 19.44 -12.75 19.19
N ILE A 259 19.91 -12.07 18.15
CA ILE A 259 21.25 -11.45 18.09
C ILE A 259 21.19 -9.92 18.24
N ALA A 260 20.07 -9.31 17.88
CA ALA A 260 19.74 -7.90 18.14
C ALA A 260 18.22 -7.75 18.31
N SER A 261 17.78 -6.77 19.09
CA SER A 261 16.36 -6.52 19.39
C SER A 261 16.10 -5.03 19.57
N SER A 262 14.97 -4.54 19.06
CA SER A 262 14.50 -3.16 19.27
C SER A 262 14.05 -2.90 20.72
N ASP A 263 13.64 -3.96 21.43
CA ASP A 263 13.34 -3.92 22.86
C ASP A 263 14.02 -5.09 23.56
N GLY A 264 15.24 -4.84 24.04
CA GLY A 264 16.05 -5.82 24.78
C GLY A 264 15.50 -6.17 26.17
N TRP A 265 14.55 -5.40 26.72
CA TRP A 265 13.90 -5.73 27.99
C TRP A 265 12.78 -6.73 27.78
N HIS A 266 12.02 -6.56 26.69
CA HIS A 266 10.95 -7.46 26.33
C HIS A 266 11.47 -8.74 25.68
N VAL A 267 12.30 -8.62 24.63
CA VAL A 267 12.95 -9.72 23.91
C VAL A 267 14.47 -9.57 24.01
N PRO A 268 15.10 -10.18 25.03
CA PRO A 268 16.53 -10.00 25.27
C PRO A 268 17.39 -10.72 24.22
N VAL A 269 18.54 -10.12 23.91
CA VAL A 269 19.59 -10.77 23.12
C VAL A 269 20.00 -12.10 23.77
N GLY A 270 20.10 -13.15 22.97
CA GLY A 270 20.35 -14.53 23.40
C GLY A 270 19.08 -15.34 23.70
N ALA A 271 17.90 -14.72 23.74
CA ALA A 271 16.64 -15.45 23.88
C ALA A 271 16.40 -16.37 22.68
N GLN A 272 15.74 -17.51 22.93
CA GLN A 272 15.28 -18.40 21.88
C GLN A 272 13.84 -18.07 21.51
N VAL A 273 13.59 -17.77 20.24
CA VAL A 273 12.24 -17.52 19.71
C VAL A 273 11.90 -18.51 18.59
N GLU A 274 10.60 -18.69 18.36
CA GLU A 274 10.10 -19.56 17.30
C GLU A 274 10.15 -18.84 15.95
N ARG A 275 10.84 -19.43 14.96
CA ARG A 275 10.92 -18.89 13.61
C ARG A 275 9.73 -19.31 12.76
N VAL A 276 9.13 -18.35 12.09
CA VAL A 276 7.98 -18.52 11.19
C VAL A 276 8.49 -18.51 9.74
N LEU A 277 8.96 -19.67 9.27
CA LEU A 277 9.55 -19.81 7.91
C LEU A 277 8.64 -20.50 6.90
N LYS A 278 7.64 -21.27 7.35
CA LYS A 278 6.76 -22.10 6.49
C LYS A 278 5.46 -21.42 6.10
N ALA A 279 5.18 -20.26 6.68
CA ALA A 279 3.95 -19.51 6.49
C ALA A 279 4.27 -18.03 6.52
N ASP A 280 3.36 -17.21 6.01
CA ASP A 280 3.54 -15.76 6.02
C ASP A 280 3.55 -15.16 7.43
N TRP A 281 2.85 -15.81 8.36
CA TRP A 281 2.74 -15.46 9.77
C TRP A 281 2.33 -16.69 10.59
N SER A 282 2.50 -16.62 11.90
CA SER A 282 1.97 -17.60 12.86
C SER A 282 1.72 -16.94 14.21
N VAL A 283 0.88 -17.55 15.05
CA VAL A 283 0.76 -17.16 16.47
C VAL A 283 1.80 -17.92 17.27
N VAL A 284 2.77 -17.20 17.83
CA VAL A 284 3.85 -17.77 18.65
C VAL A 284 3.66 -17.38 20.12
N ARG A 285 4.31 -18.11 21.03
CA ARG A 285 4.29 -17.83 22.46
C ARG A 285 5.67 -17.43 22.95
N PHE A 286 5.76 -16.32 23.67
CA PHE A 286 6.99 -15.83 24.27
C PHE A 286 6.68 -15.09 25.58
N GLY A 287 7.49 -15.30 26.63
CA GLY A 287 7.31 -14.57 27.90
C GLY A 287 5.89 -14.67 28.51
N GLY A 288 5.16 -15.76 28.29
CA GLY A 288 3.80 -15.96 28.81
C GLY A 288 2.67 -15.25 28.02
N ARG A 289 2.97 -14.64 26.87
CA ARG A 289 1.99 -13.97 25.99
C ARG A 289 1.98 -14.60 24.59
N GLN A 290 0.94 -14.29 23.82
CA GLN A 290 0.82 -14.67 22.42
C GLN A 290 1.14 -13.47 21.51
N TYR A 291 1.85 -13.75 20.42
CA TYR A 291 2.24 -12.75 19.43
C TYR A 291 1.84 -13.23 18.06
N LEU A 292 1.41 -12.31 17.22
CA LEU A 292 1.50 -12.49 15.78
C LEU A 292 2.99 -12.32 15.42
N ALA A 293 3.58 -13.27 14.69
CA ALA A 293 4.98 -13.21 14.32
C ALA A 293 5.23 -13.58 12.85
N THR A 294 6.27 -12.99 12.28
CA THR A 294 6.77 -13.35 10.94
C THR A 294 8.30 -13.33 10.91
N THR A 295 8.90 -14.18 10.06
CA THR A 295 10.35 -14.30 9.92
C THR A 295 10.73 -14.24 8.44
N ARG A 296 11.73 -13.43 8.08
CA ARG A 296 12.18 -13.26 6.70
C ARG A 296 13.68 -13.50 6.57
N SER A 297 14.05 -14.28 5.56
CA SER A 297 15.44 -14.39 5.13
C SER A 297 15.80 -13.21 4.23
N THR A 298 17.08 -12.87 4.17
CA THR A 298 17.54 -11.88 3.20
C THR A 298 17.32 -12.35 1.76
N GLN A 299 17.08 -11.41 0.85
CA GLN A 299 17.15 -11.66 -0.60
C GLN A 299 18.61 -11.65 -1.11
N GLY A 300 19.55 -11.28 -0.25
CA GLY A 300 20.95 -11.08 -0.57
C GLY A 300 21.20 -9.75 -1.29
N TYR A 301 22.47 -9.38 -1.38
CA TYR A 301 22.91 -8.20 -2.12
C TYR A 301 24.15 -8.55 -2.93
N GLN A 302 24.07 -8.39 -4.26
CA GLN A 302 25.16 -8.72 -5.19
C GLN A 302 25.75 -10.14 -5.01
N GLY A 303 24.90 -11.11 -4.67
CA GLY A 303 25.30 -12.50 -4.43
C GLY A 303 25.77 -12.82 -3.00
N TYR A 304 25.89 -11.81 -2.13
CA TYR A 304 26.17 -11.99 -0.71
C TYR A 304 24.88 -12.20 0.09
N LEU A 305 24.77 -13.35 0.75
CA LEU A 305 23.62 -13.74 1.59
C LEU A 305 23.86 -13.53 3.09
N GLY A 306 25.05 -13.07 3.46
CA GLY A 306 25.45 -12.88 4.84
C GLY A 306 25.56 -14.14 5.69
N PRO A 307 25.62 -14.00 7.03
CA PRO A 307 25.88 -15.10 7.96
C PRO A 307 24.71 -16.07 8.16
N GLY A 308 23.64 -15.98 7.35
CA GLY A 308 22.41 -16.76 7.53
C GLY A 308 21.49 -16.22 8.63
N TRP A 309 21.44 -14.89 8.76
CA TRP A 309 20.54 -14.20 9.69
C TRP A 309 19.16 -13.97 9.11
N TYR A 310 18.20 -13.74 9.99
CA TYR A 310 16.79 -13.51 9.66
C TYR A 310 16.28 -12.26 10.33
N GLY A 311 15.45 -11.49 9.63
CA GLY A 311 14.62 -10.46 10.22
C GLY A 311 13.39 -11.10 10.84
N HIS A 312 13.03 -10.66 12.04
CA HIS A 312 11.90 -11.19 12.79
C HIS A 312 11.15 -10.05 13.46
N ILE A 313 9.83 -10.17 13.52
CA ILE A 313 8.99 -9.21 14.21
C ILE A 313 7.90 -9.97 14.97
N MET A 314 7.66 -9.54 16.20
CA MET A 314 6.59 -10.03 17.05
C MET A 314 5.70 -8.86 17.48
N LEU A 315 4.40 -8.99 17.26
CA LEU A 315 3.40 -8.01 17.65
C LEU A 315 2.44 -8.68 18.66
N PRO A 316 2.33 -8.18 19.91
CA PRO A 316 1.41 -8.73 20.89
C PRO A 316 0.00 -8.82 20.32
N LEU A 317 -0.64 -9.98 20.48
CA LEU A 317 -1.91 -10.25 19.80
C LEU A 317 -3.02 -9.27 20.20
N ASP A 318 -2.98 -8.78 21.43
CA ASP A 318 -3.94 -7.81 21.97
C ASP A 318 -3.87 -6.44 21.26
N HIS A 319 -2.69 -6.08 20.72
CA HIS A 319 -2.46 -4.80 20.06
C HIS A 319 -2.32 -4.93 18.52
N ALA A 320 -2.37 -6.15 17.99
CA ALA A 320 -2.02 -6.42 16.60
C ALA A 320 -2.94 -5.76 15.56
N PHE A 321 -4.14 -5.33 15.99
CA PHE A 321 -5.18 -4.77 15.13
C PHE A 321 -5.73 -3.43 15.64
N GLU A 322 -5.05 -2.77 16.58
CA GLU A 322 -5.51 -1.48 17.12
C GLU A 322 -5.27 -0.31 16.13
N HIS A 323 -4.26 -0.39 15.26
CA HIS A 323 -3.89 0.65 14.29
C HIS A 323 -4.76 0.66 13.01
N THR A 324 -6.06 0.39 13.14
CA THR A 324 -6.98 0.31 12.00
C THR A 324 -7.63 1.67 11.73
N GLY A 325 -6.89 2.56 11.04
CA GLY A 325 -7.45 3.66 10.26
C GLY A 325 -7.95 4.88 11.05
N GLY A 326 -7.25 6.01 10.92
CA GLY A 326 -7.80 7.28 11.42
C GLY A 326 -7.07 8.57 11.03
N GLY A 327 -5.83 8.50 10.53
CA GLY A 327 -5.03 9.71 10.29
C GLY A 327 -4.91 10.16 8.83
N SER A 328 -4.78 9.23 7.88
CA SER A 328 -4.24 9.55 6.55
C SER A 328 -5.28 10.11 5.56
N LEU A 329 -6.55 9.66 5.66
CA LEU A 329 -7.57 9.97 4.66
C LEU A 329 -8.30 11.30 4.88
N GLY A 330 -8.22 11.89 6.08
CA GLY A 330 -8.87 13.17 6.39
C GLY A 330 -8.35 14.37 5.58
N ARG A 331 -7.27 14.18 4.81
CA ARG A 331 -6.67 15.19 3.92
C ARG A 331 -7.10 15.07 2.45
N LEU A 332 -7.82 14.01 2.07
CA LEU A 332 -8.17 13.73 0.67
C LEU A 332 -9.50 14.40 0.26
N ASP A 333 -9.58 14.80 -1.01
CA ASP A 333 -10.83 15.28 -1.60
C ASP A 333 -11.89 14.16 -1.57
N PRO A 334 -13.07 14.39 -0.95
CA PRO A 334 -14.16 13.41 -0.92
C PRO A 334 -14.56 12.90 -2.31
N ALA A 335 -14.45 13.73 -3.36
CA ALA A 335 -14.79 13.32 -4.73
C ALA A 335 -13.78 12.31 -5.29
N VAL A 336 -12.49 12.49 -4.99
CA VAL A 336 -11.43 11.55 -5.38
C VAL A 336 -11.59 10.24 -4.63
N LEU A 337 -11.85 10.30 -3.32
CA LEU A 337 -12.08 9.10 -2.51
C LEU A 337 -13.31 8.33 -3.02
N ALA A 338 -14.42 9.01 -3.32
CA ALA A 338 -15.60 8.39 -3.89
C ALA A 338 -15.31 7.72 -5.26
N GLY A 339 -14.54 8.37 -6.13
CA GLY A 339 -14.12 7.81 -7.42
C GLY A 339 -13.25 6.55 -7.26
N VAL A 340 -12.37 6.52 -6.26
CA VAL A 340 -11.58 5.33 -5.93
C VAL A 340 -12.44 4.21 -5.35
N MET A 341 -13.33 4.52 -4.41
CA MET A 341 -14.24 3.55 -3.79
C MET A 341 -15.22 2.91 -4.79
N ALA A 342 -15.48 3.60 -5.91
CA ALA A 342 -16.35 3.09 -6.97
C ALA A 342 -15.63 2.19 -7.98
N ASN A 343 -14.29 2.13 -7.96
CA ASN A 343 -13.53 1.23 -8.83
C ASN A 343 -13.60 -0.20 -8.30
N SER A 344 -14.05 -1.13 -9.15
CA SER A 344 -14.18 -2.55 -8.80
C SER A 344 -12.83 -3.25 -8.58
N ASP A 345 -11.79 -2.82 -9.30
CA ASP A 345 -10.55 -3.60 -9.45
C ASP A 345 -9.68 -3.66 -8.18
N LEU A 346 -9.94 -2.78 -7.20
CA LEU A 346 -9.26 -2.75 -5.91
C LEU A 346 -9.67 -3.88 -4.96
N PHE A 347 -10.87 -4.43 -5.15
CA PHE A 347 -11.50 -5.30 -4.17
C PHE A 347 -11.73 -6.71 -4.73
N ASN A 348 -11.63 -7.70 -3.85
CA ASN A 348 -11.96 -9.08 -4.21
C ASN A 348 -13.41 -9.17 -4.73
N PRO A 349 -13.70 -9.94 -5.80
CA PRO A 349 -15.07 -10.14 -6.30
C PRO A 349 -16.09 -10.55 -5.23
N GLY A 350 -15.66 -11.25 -4.16
CA GLY A 350 -16.52 -11.54 -3.02
C GLY A 350 -17.05 -10.29 -2.30
N LEU A 351 -16.19 -9.26 -2.15
CA LEU A 351 -16.58 -7.98 -1.55
C LEU A 351 -17.45 -7.15 -2.49
N GLN A 352 -17.12 -7.15 -3.78
CA GLN A 352 -17.89 -6.44 -4.81
C GLN A 352 -19.35 -6.88 -4.85
N ALA A 353 -19.63 -8.15 -4.51
CA ALA A 353 -20.98 -8.69 -4.51
C ALA A 353 -21.82 -8.24 -3.30
N ILE A 354 -21.22 -7.87 -2.17
CA ILE A 354 -21.94 -7.59 -0.91
C ILE A 354 -22.94 -6.42 -1.06
N PRO A 355 -22.58 -5.24 -1.63
CA PRO A 355 -23.55 -4.16 -1.83
C PRO A 355 -24.73 -4.59 -2.69
N ALA A 356 -24.46 -5.25 -3.82
CA ALA A 356 -25.49 -5.69 -4.75
C ALA A 356 -26.40 -6.76 -4.13
N GLN A 357 -25.84 -7.68 -3.33
CA GLN A 357 -26.59 -8.69 -2.57
C GLN A 357 -27.46 -8.04 -1.49
N ALA A 358 -26.92 -7.08 -0.72
CA ALA A 358 -27.69 -6.33 0.28
C ALA A 358 -28.89 -5.61 -0.37
N GLU A 359 -28.69 -4.97 -1.51
CA GLU A 359 -29.75 -4.31 -2.26
C GLU A 359 -30.79 -5.29 -2.80
N GLN A 360 -30.36 -6.45 -3.29
CA GLN A 360 -31.26 -7.51 -3.74
C GLN A 360 -32.12 -8.05 -2.59
N ILE A 361 -31.51 -8.34 -1.43
CA ILE A 361 -32.23 -8.81 -0.24
C ILE A 361 -33.25 -7.76 0.22
N GLN A 362 -32.87 -6.48 0.23
CA GLN A 362 -33.79 -5.38 0.55
C GLN A 362 -34.94 -5.27 -0.43
N ARG A 363 -34.70 -5.44 -1.73
CA ARG A 363 -35.77 -5.44 -2.75
C ARG A 363 -36.76 -6.58 -2.53
N VAL A 364 -36.27 -7.78 -2.25
CA VAL A 364 -37.11 -8.94 -1.92
C VAL A 364 -37.91 -8.70 -0.64
N LEU A 365 -37.27 -8.16 0.39
CA LEU A 365 -37.92 -7.81 1.66
C LEU A 365 -39.02 -6.77 1.46
N ASN A 366 -38.70 -5.64 0.81
CA ASN A 366 -39.66 -4.57 0.54
C ASN A 366 -40.87 -5.11 -0.24
N ARG A 367 -40.64 -5.96 -1.25
CA ARG A 367 -41.72 -6.61 -2.00
C ARG A 367 -42.57 -7.52 -1.12
N SER A 368 -41.96 -8.32 -0.26
CA SER A 368 -42.66 -9.22 0.66
C SER A 368 -43.53 -8.44 1.66
N VAL A 369 -42.98 -7.37 2.26
CA VAL A 369 -43.69 -6.48 3.17
C VAL A 369 -44.84 -5.76 2.46
N TRP A 370 -44.58 -5.25 1.26
CA TRP A 370 -45.56 -4.55 0.44
C TRP A 370 -46.73 -5.48 0.06
N ASN A 371 -46.44 -6.70 -0.38
CA ASN A 371 -47.45 -7.72 -0.66
C ASN A 371 -48.26 -8.10 0.60
N GLY A 372 -47.60 -8.17 1.76
CA GLY A 372 -48.26 -8.38 3.05
C GLY A 372 -49.27 -7.29 3.38
N ASN A 373 -48.88 -6.02 3.17
CA ASN A 373 -49.77 -4.87 3.39
C ASN A 373 -50.97 -4.88 2.44
N VAL A 374 -50.79 -5.24 1.16
CA VAL A 374 -51.89 -5.33 0.18
C VAL A 374 -52.87 -6.46 0.51
N ARG A 375 -52.37 -7.66 0.87
CA ARG A 375 -53.21 -8.86 1.08
C ARG A 375 -54.11 -8.77 2.33
N HIS A 376 -53.70 -8.04 3.37
CA HIS A 376 -54.46 -7.95 4.62
C HIS A 376 -55.83 -7.26 4.52
N ARG A 377 -56.13 -6.57 3.41
CA ARG A 377 -57.45 -5.98 3.16
C ARG A 377 -58.41 -6.94 2.43
N ALA A 378 -57.91 -8.00 1.80
CA ALA A 378 -58.72 -8.93 1.01
C ALA A 378 -59.33 -10.07 1.85
N ASP A 379 -58.74 -10.42 2.99
CA ASP A 379 -59.23 -11.45 3.90
C ASP A 379 -59.80 -10.82 5.19
N ASP A 380 -61.12 -10.70 5.25
CA ASP A 380 -61.92 -10.17 6.38
C ASP A 380 -61.83 -11.03 7.68
N LYS A 381 -60.84 -11.94 7.77
CA LYS A 381 -60.67 -12.95 8.83
C LYS A 381 -59.37 -12.82 9.64
N ALA A 382 -58.52 -11.82 9.37
CA ALA A 382 -57.28 -11.62 10.13
C ALA A 382 -57.57 -11.10 11.56
N LEU A 383 -57.00 -11.77 12.58
CA LEU A 383 -57.33 -11.57 13.99
C LEU A 383 -56.93 -10.19 14.57
N ASN A 384 -56.09 -9.38 13.90
CA ASN A 384 -55.82 -7.98 14.30
C ASN A 384 -55.07 -7.16 13.21
N PRO A 385 -55.75 -6.45 12.29
CA PRO A 385 -55.13 -5.75 11.16
C PRO A 385 -54.12 -4.65 11.56
N ALA A 386 -54.38 -3.95 12.67
CA ALA A 386 -53.50 -2.89 13.16
C ALA A 386 -52.16 -3.46 13.67
N PHE A 387 -52.18 -4.63 14.30
CA PHE A 387 -50.96 -5.29 14.78
C PHE A 387 -50.09 -5.77 13.61
N SER A 388 -50.68 -6.38 12.59
CA SER A 388 -49.97 -6.82 11.38
C SER A 388 -49.30 -5.67 10.62
N LYS A 389 -49.97 -4.51 10.52
CA LYS A 389 -49.38 -3.29 9.93
C LYS A 389 -48.15 -2.80 10.69
N VAL A 390 -48.24 -2.76 12.02
CA VAL A 390 -47.10 -2.36 12.89
C VAL A 390 -45.94 -3.33 12.74
N LEU A 391 -46.21 -4.64 12.68
CA LEU A 391 -45.19 -5.66 12.49
C LEU A 391 -44.48 -5.52 11.14
N LEU A 392 -45.23 -5.38 10.05
CA LEU A 392 -44.70 -5.17 8.69
C LEU A 392 -43.86 -3.89 8.57
N TRP A 393 -44.27 -2.82 9.25
CA TRP A 393 -43.49 -1.58 9.34
C TRP A 393 -42.16 -1.78 10.10
N GLU A 394 -42.19 -2.44 11.26
CA GLU A 394 -40.97 -2.71 12.04
C GLU A 394 -40.00 -3.62 11.26
N ILE A 395 -40.52 -4.57 10.49
CA ILE A 395 -39.75 -5.41 9.56
C ILE A 395 -39.05 -4.57 8.49
N SER A 396 -39.77 -3.65 7.83
CA SER A 396 -39.16 -2.76 6.82
C SER A 396 -38.09 -1.85 7.43
N ASN A 397 -38.35 -1.27 8.60
CA ASN A 397 -37.37 -0.45 9.32
C ASN A 397 -36.13 -1.24 9.74
N THR A 398 -36.32 -2.47 10.25
CA THR A 398 -35.21 -3.35 10.63
C THR A 398 -34.39 -3.72 9.40
N GLY A 399 -35.05 -3.94 8.25
CA GLY A 399 -34.41 -4.03 6.94
C GLY A 399 -33.54 -2.82 6.65
N LEU A 400 -34.10 -1.61 6.64
CA LEU A 400 -33.36 -0.38 6.32
C LEU A 400 -32.15 -0.16 7.25
N LYS A 401 -32.31 -0.39 8.57
CA LYS A 401 -31.21 -0.32 9.54
C LYS A 401 -30.12 -1.35 9.23
N THR A 402 -30.51 -2.58 8.87
CA THR A 402 -29.56 -3.63 8.47
C THR A 402 -28.75 -3.19 7.24
N LYS A 403 -29.41 -2.62 6.23
CA LYS A 403 -28.75 -2.09 5.02
C LYS A 403 -27.73 -0.99 5.36
N ASP A 404 -28.14 -0.01 6.16
CA ASP A 404 -27.27 1.11 6.57
C ASP A 404 -26.04 0.63 7.33
N VAL A 405 -26.18 -0.37 8.21
CA VAL A 405 -25.02 -1.01 8.87
C VAL A 405 -24.09 -1.68 7.85
N PHE A 406 -24.61 -2.38 6.85
CA PHE A 406 -23.79 -2.97 5.77
C PHE A 406 -23.06 -1.90 4.96
N GLU A 407 -23.75 -0.84 4.51
CA GLU A 407 -23.15 0.24 3.71
C GLU A 407 -22.01 0.94 4.47
N ARG A 408 -22.20 1.23 5.77
CA ARG A 408 -21.14 1.81 6.61
C ARG A 408 -19.97 0.86 6.80
N SER A 409 -20.24 -0.42 7.03
CA SER A 409 -19.20 -1.45 7.21
C SER A 409 -18.33 -1.59 5.95
N ILE A 410 -18.96 -1.58 4.78
CA ILE A 410 -18.28 -1.66 3.48
C ILE A 410 -17.47 -0.38 3.22
N GLY A 411 -18.04 0.79 3.53
CA GLY A 411 -17.34 2.07 3.46
C GLY A 411 -16.05 2.07 4.30
N ASN A 412 -16.15 1.67 5.57
CA ASN A 412 -15.00 1.58 6.47
C ASN A 412 -13.98 0.54 6.01
N LEU A 413 -14.41 -0.56 5.39
CA LEU A 413 -13.49 -1.54 4.83
C LEU A 413 -12.73 -0.98 3.64
N HIS A 414 -13.40 -0.30 2.71
CA HIS A 414 -12.74 0.40 1.61
C HIS A 414 -11.73 1.42 2.15
N GLU A 415 -12.12 2.17 3.17
CA GLU A 415 -11.27 3.12 3.87
C GLU A 415 -10.00 2.45 4.44
N THR A 416 -10.17 1.28 5.06
CA THR A 416 -9.08 0.48 5.64
C THR A 416 -8.11 0.00 4.57
N VAL A 417 -8.62 -0.51 3.44
CA VAL A 417 -7.80 -1.01 2.32
C VAL A 417 -7.03 0.14 1.67
N VAL A 418 -7.69 1.27 1.38
CA VAL A 418 -7.02 2.43 0.77
C VAL A 418 -5.97 3.01 1.72
N SER A 419 -6.27 3.12 3.02
CA SER A 419 -5.29 3.55 4.03
C SER A 419 -4.07 2.63 4.06
N ALA A 420 -4.28 1.30 3.99
CA ALA A 420 -3.20 0.33 3.95
C ALA A 420 -2.29 0.53 2.73
N ILE A 421 -2.87 0.76 1.54
CA ILE A 421 -2.10 1.00 0.31
C ILE A 421 -1.32 2.31 0.42
N LEU A 422 -1.93 3.37 0.97
CA LEU A 422 -1.27 4.66 1.18
C LEU A 422 -0.11 4.56 2.17
N GLU A 423 -0.30 3.90 3.30
CA GLU A 423 0.76 3.64 4.29
C GLU A 423 1.89 2.81 3.68
N ASN A 424 1.56 1.77 2.91
CA ASN A 424 2.54 0.94 2.21
C ASN A 424 3.33 1.77 1.19
N SER A 425 2.67 2.59 0.37
CA SER A 425 3.36 3.46 -0.60
C SER A 425 4.33 4.44 0.07
N ARG A 426 3.94 5.03 1.22
CA ARG A 426 4.80 5.91 2.02
C ARG A 426 6.02 5.16 2.54
N PHE A 427 5.80 3.98 3.14
CA PHE A 427 6.86 3.13 3.66
C PHE A 427 7.88 2.76 2.57
N LEU A 428 7.41 2.34 1.39
CA LEU A 428 8.26 1.98 0.26
C LEU A 428 9.05 3.18 -0.30
N ALA A 429 8.47 4.38 -0.29
CA ALA A 429 9.18 5.61 -0.63
C ALA A 429 10.29 5.92 0.38
N SER A 430 10.01 5.75 1.68
CA SER A 430 11.01 5.89 2.75
C SER A 430 12.15 4.89 2.56
N LEU A 431 11.84 3.61 2.34
CA LEU A 431 12.81 2.56 2.04
C LEU A 431 13.71 2.92 0.84
N THR A 432 13.13 3.47 -0.22
CA THR A 432 13.88 3.90 -1.42
C THR A 432 14.91 4.97 -1.08
N ILE A 433 14.52 6.00 -0.33
CA ILE A 433 15.42 7.06 0.14
C ILE A 433 16.50 6.48 1.05
N ASP A 434 16.12 5.61 1.97
CA ASP A 434 17.02 5.02 2.95
C ASP A 434 18.10 4.16 2.27
N ILE A 435 17.72 3.42 1.23
CA ILE A 435 18.62 2.69 0.34
C ILE A 435 19.53 3.66 -0.43
N MET A 436 18.96 4.71 -1.00
CA MET A 436 19.67 5.68 -1.82
C MET A 436 20.69 6.48 -1.00
N ASP A 437 20.32 7.02 0.16
CA ASP A 437 21.20 7.86 0.97
C ASP A 437 22.36 7.07 1.56
N ARG A 438 22.15 5.82 1.98
CA ARG A 438 23.24 4.91 2.35
C ARG A 438 24.18 4.66 1.16
N ASN A 439 23.61 4.37 -0.01
CA ASN A 439 24.39 4.16 -1.22
C ASN A 439 25.25 5.40 -1.53
N LEU A 440 24.67 6.59 -1.53
CA LEU A 440 25.40 7.82 -1.84
C LEU A 440 26.38 8.25 -0.72
N TYR A 441 26.12 7.91 0.53
CA TYR A 441 27.06 8.07 1.65
C TYR A 441 28.36 7.31 1.37
N GLU A 442 28.28 6.04 0.95
CA GLU A 442 29.47 5.24 0.61
C GLU A 442 30.31 5.92 -0.48
N ARG A 443 29.68 6.49 -1.52
CA ARG A 443 30.38 7.22 -2.60
C ARG A 443 31.13 8.46 -2.09
N ALA A 444 30.54 9.19 -1.15
CA ALA A 444 31.18 10.33 -0.50
C ALA A 444 32.38 9.89 0.37
N ASN A 445 32.34 8.68 0.92
CA ASN A 445 33.43 8.14 1.73
C ASN A 445 34.55 7.57 0.87
N ASP A 446 34.20 6.80 -0.16
CA ASP A 446 35.13 6.14 -1.08
C ASP A 446 36.05 7.15 -1.75
N CYS A 447 35.52 8.28 -2.24
CA CYS A 447 36.37 9.29 -2.88
C CYS A 447 37.37 9.90 -1.89
N ARG A 448 36.92 10.23 -0.67
CA ARG A 448 37.78 10.78 0.39
C ARG A 448 38.81 9.78 0.88
N TRP A 449 38.43 8.51 0.86
CA TRP A 449 39.28 7.42 1.30
C TRP A 449 40.39 7.14 0.29
N TRP A 450 40.04 6.91 -0.97
CA TRP A 450 41.02 6.64 -2.02
C TRP A 450 41.89 7.85 -2.35
N ALA A 451 41.47 9.06 -2.01
CA ALA A 451 42.34 10.23 -2.06
C ALA A 451 43.56 10.14 -1.12
N LEU A 452 43.52 9.28 -0.09
CA LEU A 452 44.62 9.08 0.86
C LEU A 452 45.66 8.06 0.37
N THR A 453 45.41 7.35 -0.73
CA THR A 453 46.31 6.31 -1.24
C THR A 453 47.73 6.87 -1.48
N ALA A 454 48.72 6.32 -0.75
CA ALA A 454 50.08 6.83 -0.75
C ALA A 454 50.69 6.96 -2.15
N ALA A 455 50.45 5.95 -3.01
CA ALA A 455 50.93 5.96 -4.39
C ALA A 455 50.41 7.15 -5.21
N PHE A 456 49.15 7.57 -5.01
CA PHE A 456 48.59 8.73 -5.70
C PHE A 456 49.27 10.01 -5.22
N ARG A 457 49.40 10.15 -3.90
CA ARG A 457 49.97 11.34 -3.24
C ARG A 457 51.44 11.56 -3.64
N GLU A 458 52.25 10.51 -3.63
CA GLU A 458 53.67 10.55 -3.98
C GLU A 458 53.88 10.84 -5.47
N LYS A 459 53.16 10.13 -6.34
CA LYS A 459 53.33 10.24 -7.79
C LYS A 459 52.84 11.58 -8.34
N LEU A 460 51.76 12.15 -7.78
CA LEU A 460 51.24 13.47 -8.16
C LEU A 460 52.03 14.64 -7.57
N ALA A 461 52.76 14.44 -6.47
CA ALA A 461 53.59 15.49 -5.87
C ALA A 461 54.85 15.80 -6.71
N GLY A 462 55.33 14.83 -7.48
CA GLY A 462 56.47 14.96 -8.39
C GLY A 462 56.09 15.28 -9.84
N GLU A 463 57.06 15.22 -10.75
CA GLU A 463 56.80 15.28 -12.18
C GLU A 463 56.10 14.01 -12.67
N MET A 464 54.94 14.17 -13.32
CA MET A 464 54.15 13.02 -13.79
C MET A 464 54.84 12.35 -14.98
N THR A 465 55.07 11.04 -14.87
CA THR A 465 55.66 10.21 -15.94
C THR A 465 54.64 9.19 -16.46
N GLU A 466 54.86 8.63 -17.65
CA GLU A 466 54.02 7.55 -18.18
C GLU A 466 54.05 6.28 -17.30
N ALA A 467 55.14 6.04 -16.57
CA ALA A 467 55.21 4.95 -15.60
C ALA A 467 54.30 5.25 -14.40
N HIS A 468 54.34 6.48 -13.88
CA HIS A 468 53.46 6.90 -12.78
C HIS A 468 51.98 6.80 -13.17
N ALA A 469 51.59 7.25 -14.36
CA ALA A 469 50.21 7.18 -14.84
C ALA A 469 49.72 5.74 -14.98
N ARG A 470 50.56 4.82 -15.45
CA ARG A 470 50.23 3.38 -15.53
C ARG A 470 50.02 2.75 -14.16
N ASP A 471 50.90 3.02 -13.21
CA ASP A 471 50.76 2.51 -11.84
C ASP A 471 49.45 3.01 -11.19
N ILE A 472 49.10 4.29 -11.39
CA ILE A 472 47.83 4.85 -10.90
C ILE A 472 46.65 4.13 -11.57
N ALA A 473 46.69 3.92 -12.89
CA ALA A 473 45.63 3.22 -13.62
C ALA A 473 45.44 1.77 -13.15
N GLU A 474 46.51 1.03 -12.85
CA GLU A 474 46.44 -0.34 -12.32
C GLU A 474 45.76 -0.37 -10.95
N ILE A 475 46.09 0.56 -10.05
CA ILE A 475 45.43 0.68 -8.74
C ILE A 475 43.94 1.01 -8.93
N LEU A 476 43.61 1.98 -9.79
CA LEU A 476 42.21 2.33 -10.07
C LEU A 476 41.43 1.16 -10.67
N SER A 477 42.03 0.39 -11.58
CA SER A 477 41.40 -0.80 -12.17
C SER A 477 41.18 -1.90 -11.13
N TYR A 478 42.12 -2.09 -10.20
CA TYR A 478 41.96 -3.05 -9.10
C TYR A 478 40.81 -2.64 -8.17
N ILE A 479 40.77 -1.37 -7.75
CA ILE A 479 39.69 -0.83 -6.92
C ILE A 479 38.35 -1.01 -7.63
N ASN A 480 38.25 -0.58 -8.89
CA ASN A 480 37.00 -0.69 -9.65
C ASN A 480 36.54 -2.15 -9.84
N GLY A 481 37.46 -3.12 -9.83
CA GLY A 481 37.13 -4.55 -9.88
C GLY A 481 36.53 -5.10 -8.58
N LEU A 482 36.76 -4.45 -7.44
CA LEU A 482 36.19 -4.83 -6.14
C LEU A 482 34.76 -4.28 -5.95
N TYR A 483 34.41 -3.20 -6.66
CA TYR A 483 33.15 -2.49 -6.51
C TYR A 483 32.36 -2.47 -7.83
N THR A 484 31.17 -3.06 -7.86
CA THR A 484 30.35 -3.14 -9.09
C THR A 484 29.48 -1.90 -9.33
N VAL A 485 29.58 -0.88 -8.47
CA VAL A 485 28.71 0.32 -8.47
C VAL A 485 29.28 1.49 -9.28
N TYR A 486 30.48 1.33 -9.85
CA TYR A 486 31.22 2.38 -10.53
C TYR A 486 31.44 2.04 -12.01
N ASP A 487 31.18 3.01 -12.89
CA ASP A 487 31.45 2.86 -14.33
C ASP A 487 32.92 3.15 -14.63
N ASN A 488 33.47 4.16 -13.94
CA ASN A 488 34.85 4.59 -14.10
C ASN A 488 35.35 5.36 -12.86
N LEU A 489 36.62 5.22 -12.56
CA LEU A 489 37.35 6.03 -11.58
C LEU A 489 38.42 6.80 -12.33
N LEU A 490 38.71 8.03 -11.93
CA LEU A 490 39.71 8.85 -12.59
C LEU A 490 40.53 9.66 -11.59
N VAL A 491 41.79 9.86 -11.91
CA VAL A 491 42.69 10.75 -11.17
C VAL A 491 43.10 11.88 -12.11
N PHE A 492 43.04 13.12 -11.61
CA PHE A 492 43.42 14.32 -12.34
C PHE A 492 44.44 15.16 -11.56
N ASP A 493 45.27 15.89 -12.30
CA ASP A 493 46.30 16.75 -11.72
C ASP A 493 45.73 18.08 -11.19
N ARG A 494 46.61 18.93 -10.66
CA ARG A 494 46.23 20.23 -10.08
C ARG A 494 45.66 21.22 -11.11
N GLN A 495 45.82 20.96 -12.40
CA GLN A 495 45.25 21.75 -13.48
C GLN A 495 43.89 21.20 -13.93
N GLY A 496 43.47 20.04 -13.42
CA GLY A 496 42.25 19.34 -13.85
C GLY A 496 42.46 18.45 -15.06
N ARG A 497 43.71 18.14 -15.44
CA ARG A 497 43.99 17.22 -16.55
C ARG A 497 43.96 15.78 -16.06
N VAL A 498 43.20 14.93 -16.76
CA VAL A 498 43.08 13.50 -16.42
C VAL A 498 44.42 12.80 -16.62
N VAL A 499 44.91 12.15 -15.57
CA VAL A 499 46.19 11.42 -15.54
C VAL A 499 45.97 9.94 -15.82
N ALA A 500 44.93 9.35 -15.22
CA ALA A 500 44.64 7.93 -15.30
C ALA A 500 43.15 7.66 -15.10
N VAL A 501 42.67 6.53 -15.64
CA VAL A 501 41.30 6.04 -15.51
C VAL A 501 41.30 4.55 -15.17
N SER A 502 40.26 4.04 -14.48
CA SER A 502 40.11 2.62 -14.17
C SER A 502 39.62 1.80 -15.36
N ASN A 503 38.74 2.37 -16.19
CA ASN A 503 38.12 1.65 -17.30
C ASN A 503 38.93 1.87 -18.60
N PRO A 504 39.55 0.82 -19.18
CA PRO A 504 40.35 0.95 -20.40
C PRO A 504 39.55 1.48 -21.60
N GLU A 505 38.24 1.21 -21.67
CA GLU A 505 37.36 1.73 -22.74
C GLU A 505 37.28 3.26 -22.72
N GLN A 506 37.48 3.86 -21.54
CA GLN A 506 37.49 5.30 -21.31
C GLN A 506 38.90 5.90 -21.42
N GLY A 507 39.89 5.15 -21.92
CA GLY A 507 41.28 5.60 -22.05
C GLY A 507 41.45 6.88 -22.88
N GLY A 508 40.51 7.18 -23.78
CA GLY A 508 40.48 8.44 -24.54
C GLY A 508 40.29 9.71 -23.69
N LEU A 509 39.91 9.57 -22.42
CA LEU A 509 39.82 10.67 -21.46
C LEU A 509 41.20 11.11 -20.93
N VAL A 510 42.20 10.24 -20.96
CA VAL A 510 43.55 10.56 -20.44
C VAL A 510 44.15 11.73 -21.21
N GLY A 511 44.61 12.74 -20.49
CA GLY A 511 45.13 13.99 -21.03
C GLY A 511 44.07 15.03 -21.37
N GLN A 512 42.77 14.75 -21.21
CA GLN A 512 41.74 15.79 -21.36
C GLN A 512 41.72 16.73 -20.15
N LEU A 513 41.38 17.99 -20.38
CA LEU A 513 41.21 18.99 -19.33
C LEU A 513 39.74 19.02 -18.90
N LEU A 514 39.48 18.76 -17.62
CA LEU A 514 38.17 18.86 -17.02
C LEU A 514 37.93 20.33 -16.61
N ALA A 515 36.92 20.95 -17.22
CA ALA A 515 36.60 22.37 -17.05
C ALA A 515 35.37 22.61 -16.16
N GLU A 516 34.80 21.53 -15.61
CA GLU A 516 33.58 21.55 -14.82
C GLU A 516 33.79 22.17 -13.43
N ASP A 517 32.74 22.82 -12.89
CA ASP A 517 32.82 23.54 -11.62
C ASP A 517 33.21 22.65 -10.44
N TRP A 518 32.79 21.39 -10.46
CA TRP A 518 33.12 20.43 -9.40
C TRP A 518 34.63 20.22 -9.30
N VAL A 519 35.41 20.27 -10.39
CA VAL A 519 36.88 20.12 -10.38
C VAL A 519 37.52 21.23 -9.55
N ARG A 520 37.05 22.47 -9.75
CA ARG A 520 37.51 23.62 -8.97
C ARG A 520 37.12 23.49 -7.50
N GLN A 521 35.91 23.01 -7.23
CA GLN A 521 35.43 22.75 -5.88
C GLN A 521 36.22 21.64 -5.19
N THR A 522 36.68 20.61 -5.92
CA THR A 522 37.54 19.54 -5.39
C THR A 522 38.93 20.06 -5.00
N LEU A 523 39.49 21.00 -5.77
CA LEU A 523 40.87 21.48 -5.57
C LEU A 523 40.97 22.66 -4.57
N ALA A 524 39.84 23.29 -4.24
CA ALA A 524 39.71 24.38 -3.27
C ALA A 524 39.71 24.01 -1.75
N PRO A 525 39.28 22.83 -1.28
CA PRO A 525 39.03 22.60 0.14
C PRO A 525 40.31 22.59 0.97
N ARG A 526 40.16 22.94 2.26
CA ARG A 526 41.29 23.07 3.21
C ARG A 526 41.54 21.83 4.05
N ASP A 527 40.51 21.00 4.24
CA ASP A 527 40.56 19.78 5.06
C ASP A 527 40.56 18.52 4.17
N SER A 528 41.00 17.39 4.72
CA SER A 528 40.95 16.05 4.13
C SER A 528 39.56 15.42 4.17
N GLN A 529 38.65 15.97 4.99
CA GLN A 529 37.27 15.50 5.14
C GLN A 529 36.31 16.08 4.10
N SER A 530 36.73 17.10 3.37
CA SER A 530 35.91 17.74 2.35
C SER A 530 35.86 16.93 1.05
N TYR A 531 34.69 16.93 0.42
CA TYR A 531 34.45 16.33 -0.88
C TYR A 531 33.53 17.26 -1.70
N ALA A 532 33.49 17.06 -3.00
CA ALA A 532 32.57 17.77 -3.90
C ALA A 532 31.81 16.76 -4.77
N VAL A 533 30.57 17.11 -5.11
CA VAL A 533 29.68 16.28 -5.93
C VAL A 533 29.21 17.10 -7.12
N SER A 534 29.25 16.52 -8.31
CA SER A 534 28.67 17.16 -9.50
C SER A 534 27.16 17.30 -9.37
N ASN A 535 26.57 18.21 -10.15
CA ASN A 535 25.14 18.15 -10.44
C ASN A 535 24.81 16.82 -11.15
N PHE A 536 23.57 16.34 -10.99
CA PHE A 536 23.06 15.22 -11.78
C PHE A 536 22.81 15.68 -13.22
N ALA A 537 23.77 15.46 -14.11
CA ALA A 537 23.74 15.97 -15.47
C ALA A 537 24.46 15.02 -16.43
N ALA A 538 24.07 15.07 -17.71
CA ALA A 538 24.73 14.33 -18.78
C ALA A 538 26.21 14.73 -18.88
N THR A 539 27.10 13.74 -18.89
CA THR A 539 28.55 13.98 -18.94
C THR A 539 29.25 13.03 -19.90
N PRO A 540 30.27 13.48 -20.66
CA PRO A 540 31.11 12.62 -21.47
C PRO A 540 31.78 11.51 -20.66
N LEU A 541 32.06 11.76 -19.37
CA LEU A 541 32.69 10.82 -18.43
C LEU A 541 31.82 9.57 -18.19
N TYR A 542 30.54 9.61 -18.54
CA TYR A 542 29.57 8.53 -18.42
C TYR A 542 28.76 8.36 -19.71
N ARG A 543 29.44 8.41 -20.87
CA ARG A 543 28.84 8.16 -22.20
C ARG A 543 27.66 9.09 -22.52
N ASN A 544 27.73 10.35 -22.07
CA ASN A 544 26.68 11.38 -22.18
C ASN A 544 25.34 11.01 -21.51
N ARG A 545 25.35 10.07 -20.56
CA ARG A 545 24.21 9.80 -19.67
C ARG A 545 24.34 10.62 -18.38
N PRO A 546 23.22 10.93 -17.70
CA PRO A 546 23.26 11.70 -16.47
C PRO A 546 23.73 10.86 -15.28
N THR A 547 24.67 11.39 -14.49
CA THR A 547 25.17 10.74 -13.27
C THR A 547 25.68 11.77 -12.25
N TYR A 548 26.02 11.27 -11.06
CA TYR A 548 26.81 11.98 -10.05
C TYR A 548 28.28 11.60 -10.15
N ILE A 549 29.14 12.60 -10.01
CA ILE A 549 30.59 12.42 -9.87
C ILE A 549 30.98 12.88 -8.47
N TYR A 550 31.47 11.94 -7.66
CA TYR A 550 31.96 12.21 -6.31
C TYR A 550 33.47 12.40 -6.34
N THR A 551 33.96 13.44 -5.66
CA THR A 551 35.36 13.84 -5.79
C THR A 551 35.97 14.27 -4.48
N ALA A 552 37.27 14.00 -4.32
CA ALA A 552 38.04 14.46 -3.18
C ALA A 552 39.45 14.89 -3.59
N ALA A 553 40.02 15.81 -2.82
CA ALA A 553 41.35 16.34 -3.05
C ALA A 553 42.44 15.32 -2.67
N ILE A 554 43.35 15.03 -3.60
CA ILE A 554 44.57 14.29 -3.29
C ILE A 554 45.61 15.30 -2.78
N ARG A 555 46.11 15.07 -1.56
CA ARG A 555 47.11 15.95 -0.93
C ARG A 555 48.49 15.33 -0.97
N SER A 556 49.52 16.16 -1.03
CA SER A 556 50.92 15.75 -0.90
C SER A 556 51.14 14.92 0.38
N PRO A 557 52.19 14.07 0.45
CA PRO A 557 52.47 13.24 1.62
C PRO A 557 52.61 14.01 2.95
N ASP A 558 53.00 15.29 2.89
CA ASP A 558 53.08 16.23 4.01
C ASP A 558 51.77 17.00 4.30
N GLU A 559 50.70 16.71 3.56
CA GLU A 559 49.33 17.25 3.67
C GLU A 559 49.16 18.75 3.41
N HIS A 560 50.26 19.48 3.19
CA HIS A 560 50.26 20.92 3.02
C HIS A 560 49.66 21.39 1.69
N GLN A 561 49.73 20.57 0.65
CA GLN A 561 49.40 20.98 -0.71
C GLN A 561 48.45 20.00 -1.40
N VAL A 562 47.37 20.50 -2.01
CA VAL A 562 46.55 19.68 -2.91
C VAL A 562 47.34 19.44 -4.20
N VAL A 563 47.63 18.19 -4.56
CA VAL A 563 48.44 17.82 -5.74
C VAL A 563 47.59 17.33 -6.92
N GLY A 564 46.31 17.08 -6.69
CA GLY A 564 45.34 16.67 -7.70
C GLY A 564 44.01 16.31 -7.06
N GLY A 565 43.19 15.55 -7.77
CA GLY A 565 41.94 15.01 -7.25
C GLY A 565 41.62 13.64 -7.80
N ILE A 566 40.78 12.91 -7.08
CA ILE A 566 40.14 11.69 -7.55
C ILE A 566 38.68 11.98 -7.84
N GLY A 567 38.17 11.41 -8.93
CA GLY A 567 36.76 11.44 -9.31
C GLY A 567 36.20 10.04 -9.50
N ILE A 568 35.05 9.80 -8.89
CA ILE A 568 34.31 8.55 -8.95
C ILE A 568 33.07 8.79 -9.81
N VAL A 569 33.00 8.12 -10.95
CA VAL A 569 31.84 8.16 -11.84
C VAL A 569 30.87 7.05 -11.42
N PHE A 570 29.79 7.44 -10.74
CA PHE A 570 28.78 6.51 -10.27
C PHE A 570 28.02 5.90 -11.46
N ASP A 571 27.77 4.59 -11.44
CA ASP A 571 26.95 3.92 -12.46
C ASP A 571 25.45 4.12 -12.18
N SER A 572 25.00 5.38 -12.22
CA SER A 572 23.70 5.82 -11.70
C SER A 572 22.49 5.08 -12.27
N ALA A 573 22.49 4.79 -13.57
CA ALA A 573 21.33 4.26 -14.26
C ALA A 573 20.90 2.87 -13.75
N PRO A 574 21.74 1.82 -13.82
CA PRO A 574 21.37 0.51 -13.29
C PRO A 574 21.22 0.50 -11.77
N GLN A 575 22.01 1.31 -11.05
CA GLN A 575 21.98 1.34 -9.59
C GLN A 575 20.66 1.94 -9.08
N PHE A 576 20.23 3.11 -9.57
CA PHE A 576 18.95 3.68 -9.15
C PHE A 576 17.75 2.87 -9.64
N GLU A 577 17.83 2.23 -10.82
CA GLU A 577 16.77 1.33 -11.26
C GLU A 577 16.62 0.13 -10.33
N ALA A 578 17.73 -0.51 -9.94
CA ALA A 578 17.72 -1.62 -8.99
C ALA A 578 17.15 -1.19 -7.63
N MET A 579 17.59 -0.05 -7.09
CA MET A 579 17.06 0.48 -5.82
C MET A 579 15.55 0.71 -5.87
N LEU A 580 15.05 1.28 -6.97
CA LEU A 580 13.61 1.48 -7.14
C LEU A 580 12.87 0.16 -7.23
N ARG A 581 13.37 -0.82 -8.01
CA ARG A 581 12.73 -2.14 -8.16
C ARG A 581 12.69 -2.94 -6.87
N ASP A 582 13.74 -2.84 -6.04
CA ASP A 582 13.81 -3.48 -4.73
C ASP A 582 12.71 -2.97 -3.78
N ALA A 583 12.35 -1.68 -3.91
CA ALA A 583 11.35 -1.01 -3.09
C ALA A 583 9.96 -0.94 -3.74
N LEU A 584 9.69 -1.63 -4.85
CA LEU A 584 8.34 -1.67 -5.42
C LEU A 584 7.42 -2.65 -4.69
N PRO A 585 6.11 -2.37 -4.63
CA PRO A 585 5.15 -3.27 -4.00
C PRO A 585 5.12 -4.61 -4.75
N ARG A 586 5.06 -5.71 -4.00
CA ARG A 586 5.01 -7.07 -4.53
C ARG A 586 3.71 -7.78 -4.14
N ASP A 587 3.24 -8.66 -5.00
CA ASP A 587 2.08 -9.51 -4.75
C ASP A 587 2.46 -10.77 -3.93
N GLU A 588 1.50 -11.69 -3.78
CA GLU A 588 1.68 -12.92 -3.00
C GLU A 588 2.70 -13.89 -3.63
N ASP A 589 2.90 -13.82 -4.94
CA ASP A 589 3.88 -14.61 -5.69
C ASP A 589 5.28 -13.96 -5.67
N GLY A 590 5.41 -12.77 -5.07
CA GLY A 590 6.65 -12.01 -4.98
C GLY A 590 6.96 -11.16 -6.22
N GLU A 591 6.04 -11.09 -7.17
CA GLU A 591 6.17 -10.30 -8.39
C GLU A 591 5.76 -8.85 -8.15
N ILE A 592 6.37 -7.91 -8.88
CA ILE A 592 6.01 -6.49 -8.75
C ILE A 592 4.56 -6.29 -9.16
N LEU A 593 3.78 -5.64 -8.29
CA LEU A 593 2.36 -5.39 -8.54
C LEU A 593 2.19 -4.60 -9.84
N ARG A 594 1.47 -5.20 -10.79
CA ARG A 594 1.35 -4.69 -12.16
C ARG A 594 0.84 -3.25 -12.19
N GLY A 595 1.53 -2.40 -12.95
CA GLY A 595 1.19 -0.98 -13.11
C GLY A 595 1.77 -0.07 -12.02
N SER A 596 2.41 -0.64 -10.99
CA SER A 596 3.18 0.12 -10.01
C SER A 596 4.51 0.56 -10.61
N PHE A 597 4.96 1.75 -10.23
CA PHE A 597 6.27 2.27 -10.62
C PHE A 597 6.81 3.22 -9.57
N GLY A 598 8.10 3.44 -9.60
CA GLY A 598 8.83 4.25 -8.65
C GLY A 598 9.66 5.29 -9.38
N VAL A 599 9.88 6.42 -8.73
CA VAL A 599 10.59 7.56 -9.27
C VAL A 599 11.49 8.18 -8.20
N ILE A 600 12.69 8.59 -8.59
CA ILE A 600 13.52 9.51 -7.82
C ILE A 600 13.51 10.84 -8.58
N ALA A 601 13.10 11.92 -7.93
CA ALA A 601 12.96 13.23 -8.56
C ALA A 601 13.55 14.34 -7.69
N ARG A 602 13.90 15.44 -8.36
CA ARG A 602 14.34 16.69 -7.73
C ARG A 602 13.14 17.55 -7.36
N GLU A 603 13.37 18.57 -6.53
CA GLU A 603 12.37 19.58 -6.15
C GLU A 603 11.74 20.32 -7.35
N ASP A 604 12.45 20.38 -8.49
CA ASP A 604 12.00 20.99 -9.75
C ASP A 604 11.22 20.04 -10.65
N ARG A 605 10.72 18.92 -10.10
CA ARG A 605 9.95 17.86 -10.79
C ARG A 605 10.72 17.06 -11.84
N ARG A 606 12.03 17.30 -11.99
CA ARG A 606 12.86 16.56 -12.93
C ARG A 606 13.28 15.20 -12.38
N LEU A 607 13.18 14.18 -13.23
CA LEU A 607 13.50 12.81 -12.87
C LEU A 607 15.02 12.57 -12.82
N ILE A 608 15.47 11.91 -11.76
CA ILE A 608 16.82 11.32 -11.65
C ILE A 608 16.77 9.88 -12.18
N ALA A 609 15.75 9.13 -11.77
CA ALA A 609 15.52 7.75 -12.19
C ALA A 609 14.02 7.40 -12.12
N ALA A 610 13.60 6.44 -12.93
CA ALA A 610 12.24 5.92 -12.94
C ALA A 610 12.20 4.48 -13.40
N THR A 611 11.21 3.71 -12.92
CA THR A 611 10.91 2.35 -13.43
C THR A 611 9.68 2.31 -14.33
N GLY A 612 8.94 3.41 -14.43
CA GLY A 612 7.72 3.51 -15.24
C GLY A 612 8.02 3.59 -16.75
N GLN A 613 7.17 2.97 -17.56
CA GLN A 613 7.33 3.02 -19.02
C GLN A 613 7.12 4.45 -19.56
N GLY A 614 8.04 4.87 -20.43
CA GLY A 614 8.01 6.21 -21.03
C GLY A 614 8.30 7.32 -20.03
N LEU A 615 9.15 7.05 -19.03
CA LEU A 615 9.78 8.02 -18.14
C LEU A 615 11.29 7.81 -18.22
N ALA A 616 12.04 8.87 -18.48
CA ALA A 616 13.49 8.86 -18.56
C ALA A 616 14.12 9.90 -17.61
N PRO A 617 15.38 9.71 -17.19
CA PRO A 617 16.11 10.74 -16.46
C PRO A 617 16.12 12.07 -17.22
N GLY A 618 15.74 13.15 -16.52
CA GLY A 618 15.61 14.50 -17.08
C GLY A 618 14.19 14.89 -17.50
N ASP A 619 13.27 13.94 -17.66
CA ASP A 619 11.85 14.24 -17.91
C ASP A 619 11.23 14.99 -16.72
N GLU A 620 10.14 15.71 -16.95
CA GLU A 620 9.34 16.37 -15.91
C GLU A 620 8.12 15.51 -15.58
N LEU A 621 7.85 15.31 -14.29
CA LEU A 621 6.70 14.52 -13.82
C LEU A 621 5.50 15.44 -13.54
N ASP A 622 4.42 15.22 -14.29
CA ASP A 622 3.19 16.00 -14.24
C ASP A 622 2.26 15.55 -13.11
N ILE A 623 2.64 15.89 -11.87
CA ILE A 623 1.82 15.75 -10.65
C ILE A 623 1.95 17.05 -9.81
N PRO A 624 1.08 17.28 -8.82
CA PRO A 624 1.14 18.48 -7.98
C PRO A 624 2.51 18.70 -7.33
N GLU A 625 3.00 19.94 -7.33
CA GLU A 625 4.34 20.33 -6.84
C GLU A 625 4.55 19.99 -5.35
N GLU A 626 3.46 19.91 -4.58
CA GLU A 626 3.47 19.53 -3.17
C GLU A 626 4.10 18.15 -2.94
N TYR A 627 4.06 17.22 -3.89
CA TYR A 627 4.68 15.89 -3.72
C TYR A 627 6.23 15.91 -3.81
N PHE A 628 6.82 17.03 -4.26
CA PHE A 628 8.27 17.19 -4.41
C PHE A 628 8.87 18.13 -3.35
N GLN A 629 8.09 19.07 -2.83
CA GLN A 629 8.53 20.12 -1.90
C GLN A 629 8.05 19.84 -0.47
N MET A 630 8.47 18.70 0.09
CA MET A 630 8.03 18.23 1.40
C MET A 630 9.17 18.19 2.41
N ALA A 631 8.88 18.59 3.65
CA ALA A 631 9.79 18.40 4.78
C ALA A 631 9.68 17.00 5.41
N GLU A 632 8.53 16.35 5.25
CA GLU A 632 8.21 15.07 5.87
C GLU A 632 7.61 14.08 4.87
N GLU A 633 7.67 12.81 5.23
CA GLU A 633 7.07 11.73 4.46
C GLU A 633 5.55 11.84 4.43
N GLN A 634 4.94 11.65 3.27
CA GLN A 634 3.49 11.73 3.11
C GLN A 634 2.98 10.69 2.12
N SER A 635 1.67 10.47 2.12
CA SER A 635 0.99 9.74 1.06
C SER A 635 -0.33 10.40 0.70
N GLY A 636 -0.77 10.21 -0.54
CA GLY A 636 -2.05 10.70 -1.03
C GLY A 636 -2.46 10.03 -2.34
N ILE A 637 -3.55 10.52 -2.95
CA ILE A 637 -4.09 9.95 -4.18
C ILE A 637 -3.95 10.96 -5.31
N VAL A 638 -3.33 10.55 -6.41
CA VAL A 638 -3.11 11.39 -7.61
C VAL A 638 -3.75 10.73 -8.83
N ALA A 639 -4.43 11.54 -9.64
CA ALA A 639 -4.85 11.12 -10.97
C ALA A 639 -3.69 11.36 -11.96
N TYR A 640 -3.17 10.30 -12.56
CA TYR A 640 -2.05 10.38 -13.50
C TYR A 640 -2.29 9.47 -14.71
N ARG A 641 -2.15 10.03 -15.93
CA ARG A 641 -2.38 9.33 -17.21
C ARG A 641 -3.69 8.52 -17.26
N GLY A 642 -4.77 9.04 -16.67
CA GLY A 642 -6.11 8.44 -16.68
C GLY A 642 -6.38 7.36 -15.62
N ASN A 643 -5.45 7.15 -14.67
CA ASN A 643 -5.63 6.24 -13.54
C ASN A 643 -5.44 6.97 -12.20
N TYR A 644 -6.14 6.51 -11.17
CA TYR A 644 -5.84 6.89 -9.80
C TYR A 644 -4.66 6.07 -9.29
N TYR A 645 -3.74 6.73 -8.61
CA TYR A 645 -2.60 6.12 -7.95
C TYR A 645 -2.56 6.56 -6.48
N ALA A 646 -2.32 5.60 -5.58
CA ALA A 646 -1.76 5.91 -4.27
C ALA A 646 -0.29 6.27 -4.47
N VAL A 647 0.11 7.44 -3.99
CA VAL A 647 1.46 7.97 -4.11
C VAL A 647 2.02 8.19 -2.71
N GLY A 648 3.08 7.48 -2.39
CA GLY A 648 3.91 7.77 -1.21
C GLY A 648 5.11 8.60 -1.63
N THR A 649 5.47 9.61 -0.83
CA THR A 649 6.63 10.47 -1.04
C THR A 649 7.50 10.51 0.21
N CYS A 650 8.81 10.43 0.03
CA CYS A 650 9.80 10.62 1.10
C CYS A 650 10.93 11.52 0.58
N PRO A 651 11.23 12.64 1.28
CA PRO A 651 12.41 13.44 0.98
C PRO A 651 13.68 12.81 1.58
N SER A 652 14.79 12.97 0.89
CA SER A 652 16.11 12.58 1.39
C SER A 652 16.52 13.36 2.63
N ARG A 653 16.97 12.65 3.66
CA ARG A 653 17.42 13.21 4.94
C ARG A 653 18.91 12.98 5.22
N GLY A 654 19.59 12.21 4.37
CA GLY A 654 20.96 11.81 4.61
C GLY A 654 21.09 10.55 5.45
N TYR A 655 22.34 10.17 5.73
CA TYR A 655 22.67 8.99 6.52
C TYR A 655 24.02 9.21 7.23
N ARG A 656 24.05 8.99 8.55
CA ARG A 656 25.20 9.28 9.42
C ARG A 656 25.75 10.69 9.20
N GLU A 657 26.98 10.83 8.71
CA GLU A 657 27.60 12.12 8.42
C GLU A 657 27.11 12.73 7.10
N TYR A 658 26.65 11.93 6.13
CA TYR A 658 26.24 12.43 4.82
C TYR A 658 24.93 13.21 4.88
N LYS A 659 24.96 14.45 4.38
CA LYS A 659 23.90 15.48 4.50
C LYS A 659 23.49 15.82 5.93
N SER A 660 24.26 15.39 6.93
CA SER A 660 24.07 15.82 8.30
C SER A 660 24.26 17.33 8.45
N GLU A 661 23.90 17.90 9.60
CA GLU A 661 24.11 19.33 9.88
C GLU A 661 25.58 19.78 9.71
N THR A 662 26.55 18.87 9.90
CA THR A 662 27.98 19.15 9.79
C THR A 662 28.55 18.94 8.39
N ASP A 663 27.81 18.29 7.50
CA ASP A 663 28.19 18.15 6.09
C ASP A 663 27.84 19.42 5.31
N ALA A 664 28.69 19.81 4.37
CA ALA A 664 28.45 20.95 3.50
C ALA A 664 27.58 20.59 2.28
N TYR A 665 27.53 19.32 1.88
CA TYR A 665 26.80 18.89 0.71
C TYR A 665 25.29 18.82 0.95
N ARG A 666 24.49 19.40 0.06
CA ARG A 666 23.02 19.34 0.09
C ARG A 666 22.48 19.12 -1.32
N ASN A 667 21.51 18.23 -1.45
CA ASN A 667 20.65 18.15 -2.63
C ASN A 667 19.23 17.73 -2.20
N ASN A 668 18.23 18.42 -2.77
CA ASN A 668 16.82 18.17 -2.49
C ASN A 668 16.29 17.15 -3.50
N VAL A 669 16.18 15.91 -3.03
CA VAL A 669 15.74 14.75 -3.82
C VAL A 669 14.71 13.98 -3.02
N SER A 670 13.66 13.53 -3.69
CA SER A 670 12.57 12.75 -3.09
C SER A 670 12.32 11.48 -3.90
N ALA A 671 11.94 10.41 -3.22
CA ALA A 671 11.45 9.19 -3.85
C ALA A 671 9.92 9.18 -3.82
N LEU A 672 9.32 8.74 -4.92
CA LEU A 672 7.88 8.61 -5.07
C LEU A 672 7.54 7.19 -5.54
N ILE A 673 6.60 6.53 -4.86
CA ILE A 673 6.11 5.19 -5.21
C ILE A 673 4.63 5.27 -5.57
N PHE A 674 4.30 4.80 -6.78
CA PHE A 674 2.96 4.81 -7.34
C PHE A 674 2.37 3.41 -7.32
N ILE A 675 1.21 3.25 -6.67
CA ILE A 675 0.44 2.00 -6.62
C ILE A 675 -0.93 2.25 -7.27
N PRO A 676 -1.31 1.52 -8.32
CA PRO A 676 -2.56 1.78 -9.04
C PRO A 676 -3.78 1.46 -8.17
N LEU A 677 -4.76 2.37 -8.20
CA LEU A 677 -6.05 2.27 -7.50
C LEU A 677 -7.24 2.06 -8.46
N GLY A 678 -7.02 2.10 -9.76
CA GLY A 678 -8.06 1.93 -10.78
C GLY A 678 -8.13 3.10 -11.74
N LYS A 679 -9.14 3.09 -12.62
CA LYS A 679 -9.28 4.10 -13.68
C LYS A 679 -10.01 5.34 -13.15
N CYS A 680 -9.66 6.50 -13.71
CA CYS A 680 -10.44 7.72 -13.47
C CYS A 680 -11.71 7.67 -14.33
N ASP A 681 -12.82 7.23 -13.75
CA ASP A 681 -14.07 7.07 -14.49
C ASP A 681 -14.82 8.41 -14.58
N GLN A 682 -14.73 9.10 -15.72
CA GLN A 682 -15.38 10.40 -15.94
C GLN A 682 -16.92 10.31 -16.07
N GLN A 683 -17.49 9.10 -16.14
CA GLN A 683 -18.93 8.90 -16.40
C GLN A 683 -19.82 8.77 -15.15
N GLN A 684 -19.25 8.74 -13.94
CA GLN A 684 -20.03 8.50 -12.71
C GLN A 684 -20.64 9.73 -12.03
N ALA A 685 -20.44 10.93 -12.56
CA ALA A 685 -21.13 12.15 -12.09
C ALA A 685 -22.68 12.10 -12.25
N GLY A 686 -23.25 10.97 -12.67
CA GLY A 686 -24.68 10.78 -12.92
C GLY A 686 -25.33 9.57 -12.24
N ARG A 687 -24.71 8.93 -11.23
CA ARG A 687 -25.49 8.04 -10.34
C ARG A 687 -26.40 8.92 -9.50
N ALA A 688 -27.61 9.17 -10.01
CA ALA A 688 -28.65 9.88 -9.28
C ALA A 688 -28.87 9.17 -7.94
N GLU A 689 -28.80 9.93 -6.84
CA GLU A 689 -29.29 9.44 -5.55
C GLU A 689 -30.69 8.85 -5.74
N PRO A 690 -31.01 7.73 -5.06
CA PRO A 690 -32.35 7.18 -5.11
C PRO A 690 -33.34 8.30 -4.75
N PRO A 691 -34.38 8.53 -5.58
CA PRO A 691 -35.26 9.67 -5.42
C PRO A 691 -35.88 9.62 -4.02
N PRO A 692 -35.90 10.73 -3.28
CA PRO A 692 -36.42 10.76 -1.92
C PRO A 692 -37.84 10.19 -1.92
N ARG A 693 -38.09 9.21 -1.04
CA ARG A 693 -39.42 8.62 -0.89
C ARG A 693 -40.41 9.71 -0.50
N PRO A 694 -41.65 9.69 -1.03
CA PRO A 694 -42.66 10.66 -0.63
C PRO A 694 -42.98 10.45 0.84
N SER A 695 -42.57 11.38 1.72
CA SER A 695 -42.96 11.38 3.13
C SER A 695 -44.41 11.84 3.26
N LEU A 696 -45.36 11.03 2.80
CA LEU A 696 -46.75 11.21 3.17
C LEU A 696 -46.85 10.76 4.62
N ALA A 697 -46.89 11.71 5.55
CA ALA A 697 -46.95 11.42 6.97
C ALA A 697 -48.11 10.45 7.21
N SER A 698 -47.80 9.20 7.60
CA SER A 698 -48.80 8.21 7.96
C SER A 698 -49.44 8.63 9.28
N MET A 699 -50.47 9.46 9.19
CA MET A 699 -51.35 9.72 10.31
C MET A 699 -52.58 8.83 10.20
N ALA A 700 -52.56 7.72 10.92
CA ALA A 700 -53.76 7.16 11.53
C ALA A 700 -53.39 6.32 12.76
N ARG A 701 -53.09 6.99 13.88
CA ARG A 701 -53.21 6.39 15.23
C ARG A 701 -54.65 6.41 15.76
N ASN A 702 -55.62 6.97 15.04
CA ASN A 702 -57.00 7.08 15.49
C ASN A 702 -57.97 6.57 14.41
N GLY A 703 -58.77 5.57 14.76
CA GLY A 703 -59.67 4.83 13.87
C GLY A 703 -60.96 5.55 13.47
N ASP A 704 -60.86 6.67 12.75
CA ASP A 704 -61.97 7.16 11.93
C ASP A 704 -61.81 6.56 10.52
N GLY A 705 -62.51 5.46 10.25
CA GLY A 705 -62.36 4.60 9.07
C GLY A 705 -62.78 5.20 7.72
N ASN A 706 -62.26 6.38 7.35
CA ASN A 706 -62.54 7.07 6.08
C ASN A 706 -61.25 7.42 5.28
N GLY A 707 -60.18 6.64 5.48
CA GLY A 707 -58.92 6.73 4.74
C GLY A 707 -58.86 5.77 3.54
N ILE A 708 -58.20 6.18 2.47
CA ILE A 708 -57.89 5.37 1.29
C ILE A 708 -56.40 5.04 1.31
N GLU A 709 -56.08 3.76 1.31
CA GLU A 709 -54.71 3.28 1.15
C GLU A 709 -54.26 3.34 -0.30
N ILE A 710 -53.06 3.88 -0.50
CA ILE A 710 -52.50 4.08 -1.83
C ILE A 710 -51.21 3.27 -1.95
N ALA A 711 -51.20 2.31 -2.87
CA ALA A 711 -50.01 1.57 -3.27
C ALA A 711 -49.10 2.48 -4.12
N THR A 712 -48.00 2.96 -3.56
CA THR A 712 -47.05 3.85 -4.27
C THR A 712 -45.90 3.10 -4.92
N PHE A 713 -45.40 3.64 -6.04
CA PHE A 713 -44.27 3.13 -6.79
C PHE A 713 -43.61 4.23 -7.62
N HIS A 714 -42.33 4.04 -7.93
CA HIS A 714 -41.51 5.00 -8.66
C HIS A 714 -41.29 4.53 -10.10
N VAL A 715 -41.49 5.43 -11.06
CA VAL A 715 -41.23 5.23 -12.48
C VAL A 715 -40.70 6.51 -13.12
N ALA A 716 -39.59 6.41 -13.87
CA ALA A 716 -39.07 7.48 -14.72
C ALA A 716 -38.87 8.84 -14.00
N GLY A 717 -38.41 8.80 -12.75
CA GLY A 717 -38.11 10.00 -11.94
C GLY A 717 -39.31 10.57 -11.18
N GLN A 718 -40.47 9.88 -11.20
CA GLN A 718 -41.69 10.33 -10.53
C GLN A 718 -42.30 9.23 -9.65
N TRP A 719 -42.79 9.61 -8.48
CA TRP A 719 -43.60 8.77 -7.62
C TRP A 719 -45.07 8.83 -8.03
N LEU A 720 -45.68 7.66 -8.22
CA LEU A 720 -47.07 7.47 -8.62
C LEU A 720 -47.76 6.53 -7.63
N GLY A 721 -49.09 6.50 -7.65
CA GLY A 721 -49.88 5.62 -6.80
C GLY A 721 -51.09 5.02 -7.51
N VAL A 722 -51.58 3.90 -6.98
CA VAL A 722 -52.86 3.27 -7.33
C VAL A 722 -53.57 2.92 -6.03
N GLY A 723 -54.91 2.88 -6.01
CA GLY A 723 -55.64 2.39 -4.83
C GLY A 723 -55.21 0.96 -4.48
N SER A 724 -54.93 0.67 -3.20
CA SER A 724 -54.45 -0.66 -2.78
C SER A 724 -55.46 -1.78 -3.08
N ASP A 725 -56.74 -1.44 -3.16
CA ASP A 725 -57.87 -2.32 -3.51
C ASP A 725 -57.81 -2.87 -4.95
N CYS A 726 -57.14 -2.14 -5.83
CA CYS A 726 -56.96 -2.53 -7.23
C CYS A 726 -55.70 -3.39 -7.46
N VAL A 727 -54.86 -3.55 -6.43
CA VAL A 727 -53.58 -4.24 -6.52
C VAL A 727 -53.74 -5.69 -6.03
N VAL A 728 -53.17 -6.63 -6.78
CA VAL A 728 -53.10 -8.04 -6.36
C VAL A 728 -51.81 -8.32 -5.60
N GLU A 729 -50.67 -8.06 -6.24
CA GLU A 729 -49.33 -8.22 -5.65
C GLU A 729 -48.26 -7.59 -6.57
N ALA A 730 -47.05 -7.45 -6.07
CA ALA A 730 -45.86 -7.13 -6.85
C ALA A 730 -45.00 -8.39 -7.07
N ILE A 731 -44.47 -8.55 -8.28
CA ILE A 731 -43.63 -9.68 -8.71
C ILE A 731 -42.33 -9.20 -9.37
N GLU A 732 -41.35 -10.10 -9.54
CA GLU A 732 -40.12 -9.81 -10.29
C GLU A 732 -40.41 -9.64 -11.78
N ALA A 733 -39.68 -8.72 -12.43
CA ALA A 733 -39.75 -8.52 -13.87
C ALA A 733 -38.98 -9.61 -14.64
N ARG A 734 -39.37 -10.88 -14.47
CA ARG A 734 -38.76 -12.05 -15.13
C ARG A 734 -39.74 -12.76 -16.05
N GLY A 735 -39.20 -13.44 -17.07
CA GLY A 735 -40.01 -14.27 -17.97
C GLY A 735 -40.96 -13.47 -18.87
N ILE A 736 -40.66 -12.19 -19.14
CA ILE A 736 -41.46 -11.37 -20.04
C ILE A 736 -41.08 -11.68 -21.49
N THR A 737 -42.06 -12.05 -22.29
CA THR A 737 -41.89 -12.33 -23.73
C THR A 737 -42.34 -11.12 -24.53
N SER A 738 -41.40 -10.51 -25.26
CA SER A 738 -41.69 -9.41 -26.19
C SER A 738 -42.29 -9.96 -27.47
N VAL A 739 -43.35 -9.34 -27.98
CA VAL A 739 -44.00 -9.73 -29.24
C VAL A 739 -43.52 -8.82 -30.38
N PRO A 740 -43.02 -9.37 -31.51
CA PRO A 740 -42.64 -8.57 -32.68
C PRO A 740 -43.82 -7.76 -33.22
N GLY A 741 -43.60 -6.49 -33.58
CA GLY A 741 -44.61 -5.62 -34.20
C GLY A 741 -45.46 -4.77 -33.24
N VAL A 742 -45.30 -4.93 -31.92
CA VAL A 742 -46.05 -4.12 -30.93
C VAL A 742 -45.34 -2.78 -30.63
N LYS A 743 -46.12 -1.69 -30.47
CA LYS A 743 -45.61 -0.34 -30.11
C LYS A 743 -44.87 -0.35 -28.77
N ARG A 744 -43.90 0.58 -28.59
CA ARG A 744 -43.02 0.76 -27.41
C ARG A 744 -43.71 0.81 -26.02
N ASN A 745 -45.03 1.03 -25.97
CA ASN A 745 -45.82 1.17 -24.73
C ASN A 745 -46.14 -0.19 -24.06
N LEU A 746 -46.25 -1.27 -24.84
CA LEU A 746 -46.38 -2.63 -24.28
C LEU A 746 -44.98 -3.25 -24.24
N PHE A 747 -44.51 -3.59 -23.04
CA PHE A 747 -43.20 -4.21 -22.89
C PHE A 747 -43.23 -5.69 -23.34
N GLY A 748 -44.32 -6.40 -23.07
CA GLY A 748 -44.54 -7.78 -23.49
C GLY A 748 -45.63 -8.46 -22.68
N TYR A 749 -45.59 -9.79 -22.66
CA TYR A 749 -46.51 -10.61 -21.87
C TYR A 749 -45.74 -11.47 -20.86
N ALA A 750 -46.28 -11.63 -19.66
CA ALA A 750 -45.76 -12.47 -18.60
C ALA A 750 -46.81 -13.48 -18.15
N MET A 751 -46.38 -14.66 -17.68
CA MET A 751 -47.29 -15.65 -17.08
C MET A 751 -47.50 -15.32 -15.61
N PHE A 752 -48.76 -15.12 -15.21
CA PHE A 752 -49.16 -14.91 -13.82
C PHE A 752 -50.32 -15.85 -13.47
N ARG A 753 -50.13 -16.72 -12.47
CA ARG A 753 -51.10 -17.75 -12.03
C ARG A 753 -51.69 -18.57 -13.21
N ASN A 754 -50.84 -19.05 -14.10
CA ASN A 754 -51.19 -19.80 -15.33
C ASN A 754 -52.06 -19.04 -16.35
N ARG A 755 -52.14 -17.71 -16.26
CA ARG A 755 -52.76 -16.85 -17.27
C ARG A 755 -51.75 -15.87 -17.85
N VAL A 756 -51.96 -15.51 -19.11
CA VAL A 756 -51.14 -14.52 -19.80
C VAL A 756 -51.55 -13.12 -19.34
N MET A 757 -50.58 -12.34 -18.87
CA MET A 757 -50.77 -10.98 -18.37
C MET A 757 -49.97 -9.99 -19.24
N PRO A 758 -50.59 -8.95 -19.83
CA PRO A 758 -49.86 -7.88 -20.50
C PRO A 758 -49.07 -7.04 -19.50
N VAL A 759 -47.82 -6.72 -19.85
CA VAL A 759 -46.92 -5.87 -19.05
C VAL A 759 -46.71 -4.54 -19.76
N ILE A 760 -47.20 -3.47 -19.15
CA ILE A 760 -47.12 -2.11 -19.65
C ILE A 760 -45.79 -1.47 -19.25
N ASN A 761 -45.16 -0.79 -20.20
CA ASN A 761 -44.03 0.08 -19.93
C ASN A 761 -44.50 1.48 -19.53
N LEU A 762 -44.67 1.70 -18.23
CA LEU A 762 -45.21 2.96 -17.73
C LEU A 762 -44.26 4.14 -18.01
N ALA A 763 -42.95 3.92 -18.08
CA ALA A 763 -41.97 4.97 -18.38
C ALA A 763 -42.19 5.60 -19.77
N VAL A 764 -42.45 4.77 -20.79
CA VAL A 764 -42.71 5.26 -22.16
C VAL A 764 -44.06 5.98 -22.23
N LEU A 765 -45.07 5.49 -21.49
CA LEU A 765 -46.36 6.18 -21.40
C LEU A 765 -46.29 7.56 -20.74
N LEU A 766 -45.31 7.77 -19.86
CA LEU A 766 -45.02 9.06 -19.22
C LEU A 766 -44.09 9.96 -20.05
N GLY A 767 -43.70 9.52 -21.26
CA GLY A 767 -42.90 10.31 -22.20
C GLY A 767 -41.38 10.09 -22.11
N SER A 768 -40.92 9.04 -21.43
CA SER A 768 -39.49 8.68 -21.43
C SER A 768 -39.08 8.05 -22.77
N GLU A 769 -38.02 8.58 -23.40
CA GLU A 769 -37.48 8.07 -24.67
C GLU A 769 -36.48 6.90 -24.50
N ALA A 770 -36.19 6.48 -23.26
CA ALA A 770 -35.13 5.51 -22.99
C ALA A 770 -35.45 4.11 -23.57
N PRO A 771 -34.56 3.52 -24.42
CA PRO A 771 -34.74 2.17 -24.93
C PRO A 771 -34.47 1.16 -23.81
N LEU A 772 -35.48 0.37 -23.43
CA LEU A 772 -35.32 -0.72 -22.47
C LEU A 772 -34.92 -2.00 -23.21
N SER A 773 -33.68 -2.45 -23.02
CA SER A 773 -33.21 -3.77 -23.45
C SER A 773 -33.58 -4.83 -22.42
N GLN A 774 -33.56 -6.12 -22.78
CA GLN A 774 -33.71 -7.22 -21.80
C GLN A 774 -32.69 -7.15 -20.65
N ALA A 775 -31.50 -6.59 -20.89
CA ALA A 775 -30.49 -6.37 -19.85
C ALA A 775 -30.89 -5.27 -18.84
N SER A 776 -31.88 -4.42 -19.17
CA SER A 776 -32.39 -3.34 -18.30
C SER A 776 -33.50 -3.82 -17.33
N LEU A 777 -33.82 -5.11 -17.31
CA LEU A 777 -34.87 -5.72 -16.48
C LEU A 777 -34.38 -6.22 -15.12
N SER A 778 -33.06 -6.35 -14.91
CA SER A 778 -32.47 -6.93 -13.69
C SER A 778 -32.95 -6.26 -12.41
N ASP A 779 -33.28 -4.96 -12.48
CA ASP A 779 -33.61 -4.15 -11.31
C ASP A 779 -35.06 -3.65 -11.25
N LYS A 780 -35.89 -4.06 -12.20
CA LYS A 780 -37.29 -3.64 -12.29
C LYS A 780 -38.25 -4.65 -11.65
N GLN A 781 -39.43 -4.17 -11.28
CA GLN A 781 -40.50 -4.98 -10.70
C GLN A 781 -41.80 -4.79 -11.48
N ILE A 782 -42.76 -5.69 -11.29
CA ILE A 782 -44.09 -5.59 -11.91
C ILE A 782 -45.13 -5.48 -10.80
N VAL A 783 -45.92 -4.41 -10.80
CA VAL A 783 -47.13 -4.29 -9.98
C VAL A 783 -48.29 -4.91 -10.75
N VAL A 784 -48.90 -5.95 -10.18
CA VAL A 784 -50.04 -6.65 -10.77
C VAL A 784 -51.34 -6.02 -10.28
N LEU A 785 -52.12 -5.51 -11.22
CA LEU A 785 -53.42 -4.89 -10.99
C LEU A 785 -54.55 -5.87 -11.37
N LYS A 786 -55.66 -5.80 -10.63
CA LYS A 786 -56.89 -6.55 -10.91
C LYS A 786 -57.76 -5.78 -11.91
N ASP A 787 -58.23 -6.45 -12.95
CA ASP A 787 -59.29 -5.91 -13.80
C ASP A 787 -60.66 -6.17 -13.15
N THR A 788 -61.51 -5.14 -13.08
CA THR A 788 -62.81 -5.18 -12.40
C THR A 788 -63.94 -5.80 -13.23
N GLN A 789 -63.76 -6.03 -14.54
CA GLN A 789 -64.83 -6.55 -15.42
C GLN A 789 -64.54 -7.95 -15.98
N GLU A 790 -63.29 -8.38 -15.99
CA GLU A 790 -62.86 -9.71 -16.41
C GLU A 790 -61.88 -10.22 -15.35
N ASP A 791 -61.82 -11.52 -15.07
CA ASP A 791 -60.86 -12.11 -14.11
C ASP A 791 -59.40 -12.09 -14.63
N ASN A 792 -59.04 -11.02 -15.35
CA ASN A 792 -57.78 -10.74 -16.02
C ASN A 792 -56.92 -9.78 -15.18
N HIS A 793 -55.62 -9.74 -15.48
CA HIS A 793 -54.63 -8.97 -14.74
C HIS A 793 -53.85 -8.06 -15.67
N ILE A 794 -53.38 -6.92 -15.16
CA ILE A 794 -52.52 -5.99 -15.89
C ILE A 794 -51.24 -5.79 -15.08
N GLY A 795 -50.08 -5.96 -15.71
CA GLY A 795 -48.78 -5.71 -15.11
C GLY A 795 -48.27 -4.31 -15.43
N LEU A 796 -47.84 -3.55 -14.42
CA LEU A 796 -47.11 -2.29 -14.61
C LEU A 796 -45.64 -2.50 -14.33
N LEU A 797 -44.78 -2.28 -15.33
CA LEU A 797 -43.33 -2.30 -15.14
C LEU A 797 -42.89 -1.03 -14.41
N ILE A 798 -42.26 -1.19 -13.25
CA ILE A 798 -41.85 -0.11 -12.37
C ILE A 798 -40.36 -0.19 -12.01
N ASP A 799 -39.80 0.94 -11.55
CA ASP A 799 -38.41 1.01 -11.10
C ASP A 799 -38.29 0.57 -9.63
N GLN A 800 -39.17 1.07 -8.75
CA GLN A 800 -39.10 0.78 -7.31
C GLN A 800 -40.48 0.81 -6.65
N LEU A 801 -40.70 -0.04 -5.64
CA LEU A 801 -41.88 0.02 -4.77
C LEU A 801 -41.71 1.12 -3.71
N GLY A 802 -42.78 1.83 -3.40
CA GLY A 802 -42.86 2.80 -2.31
C GLY A 802 -43.67 2.28 -1.13
N ASP A 803 -44.01 3.18 -0.21
CA ASP A 803 -44.83 2.86 0.97
C ASP A 803 -46.32 2.74 0.58
N ILE A 804 -47.15 2.21 1.49
CA ILE A 804 -48.62 2.16 1.33
C ILE A 804 -49.28 3.08 2.37
N PRO A 805 -49.25 4.42 2.17
CA PRO A 805 -49.86 5.36 3.10
C PRO A 805 -51.39 5.25 3.08
N GLU A 806 -51.99 5.39 4.26
CA GLU A 806 -53.43 5.62 4.41
C GLU A 806 -53.68 7.13 4.38
N VAL A 807 -54.38 7.58 3.33
CA VAL A 807 -54.64 8.99 3.07
C VAL A 807 -56.13 9.29 3.27
N PRO A 808 -56.49 10.23 4.16
CA PRO A 808 -57.87 10.68 4.32
C PRO A 808 -58.51 11.12 2.99
N ALA A 809 -59.77 10.73 2.76
CA ALA A 809 -60.46 10.96 1.50
C ALA A 809 -60.58 12.46 1.11
N ASP A 810 -60.55 13.37 2.09
CA ASP A 810 -60.57 14.82 1.89
C ASP A 810 -59.27 15.38 1.26
N ARG A 811 -58.16 14.64 1.32
CA ARG A 811 -56.89 14.99 0.66
C ARG A 811 -56.86 14.58 -0.82
N ILE A 812 -57.81 13.77 -1.30
CA ILE A 812 -57.81 13.27 -2.68
C ILE A 812 -58.67 14.19 -3.54
N GLU A 813 -58.03 14.88 -4.48
CA GLU A 813 -58.72 15.78 -5.43
C GLU A 813 -58.77 15.16 -6.82
N LYS A 814 -59.95 15.15 -7.44
CA LYS A 814 -60.13 14.68 -8.82
C LYS A 814 -59.52 15.67 -9.79
N LEU A 815 -58.72 15.17 -10.72
CA LEU A 815 -58.18 15.97 -11.81
C LEU A 815 -59.32 16.44 -12.72
N THR A 816 -59.50 17.76 -12.86
CA THR A 816 -60.54 18.34 -13.73
C THR A 816 -60.12 18.27 -15.20
N ALA A 817 -61.07 17.96 -16.09
CA ALA A 817 -60.85 17.75 -17.52
C ALA A 817 -60.17 18.91 -18.28
N MET A 818 -60.12 20.12 -17.71
CA MET A 818 -59.45 21.29 -18.31
C MET A 818 -57.91 21.22 -18.31
N MET A 819 -57.30 20.27 -17.59
CA MET A 819 -55.84 20.11 -17.52
C MET A 819 -55.29 18.87 -18.26
N GLY A 820 -56.11 18.11 -18.99
CA GLY A 820 -55.67 16.84 -19.61
C GLY A 820 -56.15 16.68 -21.06
N GLY A 821 -55.20 16.45 -21.98
CA GLY A 821 -55.53 15.97 -23.33
C GLY A 821 -56.02 14.51 -23.32
N GLU A 822 -56.37 13.97 -24.50
CA GLU A 822 -56.89 12.59 -24.75
C GLU A 822 -55.99 11.42 -24.26
N HIS A 823 -54.93 11.70 -23.49
CA HIS A 823 -53.91 10.74 -23.04
C HIS A 823 -53.75 10.70 -21.50
N GLN A 824 -54.72 11.21 -20.74
CA GLN A 824 -54.61 11.30 -19.28
C GLN A 824 -54.84 9.93 -18.60
N LEU A 825 -53.79 9.39 -17.97
CA LEU A 825 -53.80 8.10 -17.25
C LEU A 825 -54.22 8.18 -15.77
N ALA A 826 -54.25 9.39 -15.22
CA ALA A 826 -54.52 9.66 -13.80
C ALA A 826 -55.95 10.16 -13.56
N ASP A 827 -56.56 9.72 -12.45
CA ASP A 827 -57.91 10.14 -12.03
C ASP A 827 -57.88 11.22 -10.95
N SER A 828 -56.86 11.22 -10.09
CA SER A 828 -56.83 12.05 -8.90
C SER A 828 -55.40 12.37 -8.47
N MET A 829 -55.25 13.36 -7.60
CA MET A 829 -53.99 13.72 -6.96
C MET A 829 -54.17 13.86 -5.45
N VAL A 830 -53.10 13.61 -4.70
CA VAL A 830 -53.09 13.84 -3.24
C VAL A 830 -52.60 15.25 -2.94
N LYS A 831 -53.42 16.06 -2.26
CA LYS A 831 -53.07 17.41 -1.80
C LYS A 831 -52.01 17.37 -0.69
N LYS A 832 -51.03 18.28 -0.80
CA LYS A 832 -50.00 18.53 0.21
C LYS A 832 -50.58 19.24 1.45
N ARG A 833 -50.03 18.97 2.63
CA ARG A 833 -50.21 19.82 3.83
C ARG A 833 -49.02 20.77 4.00
N ASP A 834 -49.26 21.97 4.53
CA ASP A 834 -48.21 22.99 4.77
C ASP A 834 -47.06 22.51 5.67
N SER A 835 -47.27 21.44 6.44
CA SER A 835 -46.27 20.82 7.33
C SER A 835 -45.39 19.73 6.69
N GLU A 836 -45.57 19.37 5.42
CA GLU A 836 -44.83 18.28 4.75
C GLU A 836 -43.59 18.81 3.98
N PRO A 837 -42.37 18.25 4.20
CA PRO A 837 -41.12 18.81 3.69
C PRO A 837 -40.85 18.56 2.19
N SER A 838 -41.54 17.62 1.52
CA SER A 838 -41.30 17.31 0.10
C SER A 838 -42.17 18.15 -0.86
N SER A 839 -41.60 18.51 -2.01
CA SER A 839 -42.24 19.37 -3.04
C SER A 839 -43.01 18.58 -4.10
N GLN A 840 -43.12 17.25 -3.99
CA GLN A 840 -43.65 16.39 -5.06
C GLN A 840 -45.12 16.01 -4.79
N MET A 841 -46.00 16.28 -5.76
CA MET A 841 -47.41 15.85 -5.75
C MET A 841 -47.50 14.36 -6.12
N LEU A 842 -48.23 13.56 -5.34
CA LEU A 842 -48.49 12.16 -5.66
C LEU A 842 -49.72 12.05 -6.58
N VAL A 843 -49.52 11.47 -7.76
CA VAL A 843 -50.57 11.29 -8.78
C VAL A 843 -51.11 9.86 -8.71
N LEU A 844 -52.45 9.73 -8.72
CA LEU A 844 -53.16 8.46 -8.64
C LEU A 844 -53.62 8.01 -10.03
N LEU A 845 -53.09 6.87 -10.47
CA LEU A 845 -53.43 6.25 -11.75
C LEU A 845 -54.77 5.53 -11.70
N SER A 846 -55.47 5.59 -12.82
CA SER A 846 -56.76 4.91 -13.02
C SER A 846 -56.56 3.57 -13.73
N VAL A 847 -56.98 2.49 -13.09
CA VAL A 847 -56.95 1.15 -13.71
C VAL A 847 -57.85 1.10 -14.94
N GLU A 848 -59.02 1.74 -14.89
CA GLU A 848 -59.97 1.80 -16.00
C GLU A 848 -59.38 2.54 -17.20
N ARG A 849 -58.71 3.68 -16.99
CA ARG A 849 -58.06 4.42 -18.10
C ARG A 849 -56.84 3.69 -18.64
N LEU A 850 -56.06 3.03 -17.78
CA LEU A 850 -54.94 2.17 -18.21
C LEU A 850 -55.42 1.03 -19.11
N ARG A 851 -56.56 0.40 -18.75
CA ARG A 851 -57.20 -0.62 -19.57
C ARG A 851 -57.72 -0.06 -20.90
N ALA A 852 -58.46 1.04 -20.88
CA ALA A 852 -58.98 1.66 -22.10
C ALA A 852 -57.84 1.99 -23.08
N ARG A 853 -56.69 2.42 -22.54
CA ARG A 853 -55.48 2.65 -23.34
C ARG A 853 -54.88 1.36 -23.90
N LEU A 854 -54.85 0.27 -23.12
CA LEU A 854 -54.44 -1.05 -23.59
C LEU A 854 -55.34 -1.58 -24.71
N GLN A 855 -56.66 -1.48 -24.57
CA GLN A 855 -57.63 -1.91 -25.58
C GLN A 855 -57.48 -1.10 -26.88
N ALA A 856 -57.32 0.22 -26.77
CA ALA A 856 -57.04 1.08 -27.93
C ALA A 856 -55.71 0.72 -28.62
N LEU A 857 -54.68 0.35 -27.85
CA LEU A 857 -53.40 -0.11 -28.41
C LEU A 857 -53.52 -1.49 -29.08
N HIS A 858 -54.36 -2.38 -28.56
CA HIS A 858 -54.60 -3.71 -29.13
C HIS A 858 -55.40 -3.62 -30.43
N LEU A 859 -56.50 -2.85 -30.44
CA LEU A 859 -57.33 -2.61 -31.63
C LEU A 859 -56.56 -1.90 -32.76
N GLN A 860 -55.64 -1.00 -32.42
CA GLN A 860 -54.74 -0.38 -33.41
C GLN A 860 -53.70 -1.36 -33.96
N ALA A 861 -53.27 -2.36 -33.18
CA ALA A 861 -52.33 -3.38 -33.63
C ALA A 861 -53.03 -4.39 -34.55
N GLU A 862 -54.27 -4.77 -34.26
CA GLU A 862 -55.10 -5.63 -35.12
C GLU A 862 -55.41 -4.94 -36.47
N ALA A 863 -55.77 -3.65 -36.45
CA ALA A 863 -56.02 -2.88 -37.68
C ALA A 863 -54.79 -2.74 -38.59
N LEU A 864 -53.58 -2.73 -38.03
CA LEU A 864 -52.32 -2.71 -38.81
C LEU A 864 -51.90 -4.10 -39.32
N SER A 865 -52.40 -5.18 -38.70
CA SER A 865 -52.18 -6.56 -39.18
C SER A 865 -53.16 -7.01 -40.26
N GLU A 866 -54.32 -6.35 -40.40
CA GLU A 866 -55.25 -6.57 -41.51
C GLU A 866 -54.88 -5.76 -42.78
N GLU A 867 -54.02 -4.74 -42.67
CA GLU A 867 -53.49 -3.95 -43.80
C GLU A 867 -52.14 -4.45 -44.36
N ALA A 868 -51.57 -5.52 -43.79
CA ALA A 868 -50.33 -6.19 -44.26
C ALA A 868 -50.66 -7.57 -44.86
#